data_AF-A0A1F9YWW1-F1
#
_entry.id   AF-A0A1F9YWW1-F1
#
_cell.length_a   1.000
_cell.length_b   1.000
_cell.length_c   1.000
_cell.angle_alpha   90.00
_cell.angle_beta   90.00
_cell.angle_gamma   90.00
#
_symmetry.space_group_name_H-M   'P 1'
#
loop_
_entity.id
_entity.type
_entity.pdbx_description
1 polymer ?
#
loop_
_entity_poly.entity_id
_entity_poly.type
_entity_poly.pdbx_seq_one_letter_code
_entity_poly.pdbx_strand_id
1 'polypeptide(L)'
;MKLKKEILSGLIIMLFFYSNNVMSYDNNIQDLIKEDYKQGTIGLDSFYLLTLDSIFIPNKLPDKYKSKIIAPYRGLSTLLSEIKTNWDLLKPETKKILQYIYMRPTDPIFSYNGVDLRYQVPEASPYDTPHFRIHYVLSTKDAPDLTDIVPPFGVPDYVSLVGDTFEYCYQIEITNLGYKFPLSDGVRGGNDKYDVYLNNIGSIGYGITFGETKVTSRPNTFTSYILLDNDYSSLEFETTHTSTEYLQVTAAHEYFHAIQNSYDSDEDRWWKEASATWMEDEVYTNINDYKSYFLYTRKLTDGTTVQTGWFVHPEISLDEFGPAEDPLHQYGSSIFCKYLSEKHSGSNTIKTIWDKCVDKNSLDSIAIALGDTSGFGSKFQLAFSSFVLTNYYRLPPEGYTEGSLYPIVHIEDFSDKASQNEHVFQAGTRGNGVFPDENIPELDHLSSQYIKFIQPKLVDKPTKMHINFAVKGGVWDSKVVRVLNTGQKVAMDLPLDGVIYDFGISSPALSNQTKEIIFIPINKSDSANNKPYNVIASVVPQFREIYTPNTDNGTTKTIKNLKNINHWFNGDTIELEVTLSGEGSITGDDVDFSQFDSNFNKRNVSISSGFVTSEGIKYTITYSISTTNTNSGQKTATIKVYDLLRNAYNTDISFAGYVGYNILQLTTGQSGQDSSISPDGSEVAFVRSRQVVPFEWVSEIWKIRADGSGLTQLTHASQHNYHEGPCWSPTGSYISYTWLIDKENIGRCGIGLCVMNSDGSNQQVFLPTTRDHDWYERPDGTPYDGDVVFHRADNVGSQHGIYKWSSESGMQYLVYSDTYSAPAWAPDKTKIAYRSNDNNIWIMNNDGSNNIKITADGSVKPYCTLDWSPDGKKIIFAREEGGGHNPIKYFLWIMNIDGTNQVKLLEGLNPSWSMNGSKISFDKESDVYVMILKPDNLGIQQPVLAQQIKPNATFKSGEVYSYPNPAKNGKTSKIHIECGIADKVDFDIYDTAGQMIHSTEMIGMPNVIWENKYAYEYAWDISNIASGVYVYIVKALKEGEKEIKAIGKIGIIK
;
A
#
# COMPACT_ATOMS: atom_id res chain seq x y z
N MET A 1 44.45 10.19 20.09
CA MET A 1 43.81 11.52 19.86
C MET A 1 42.58 11.39 18.93
N LYS A 2 41.66 10.44 19.19
CA LYS A 2 40.36 10.33 18.49
C LYS A 2 39.14 10.43 19.43
N LEU A 3 39.32 10.18 20.73
CA LEU A 3 38.29 10.26 21.79
C LEU A 3 37.86 11.71 22.11
N LYS A 4 37.32 12.45 21.12
CA LYS A 4 36.86 13.83 21.31
C LYS A 4 35.92 14.41 20.24
N LYS A 5 35.22 13.59 19.43
CA LYS A 5 34.37 14.10 18.32
C LYS A 5 32.88 13.72 18.34
N GLU A 6 32.44 12.65 18.99
CA GLU A 6 30.99 12.31 19.09
C GLU A 6 30.29 12.82 20.37
N ILE A 7 31.02 13.26 21.41
CA ILE A 7 30.42 13.72 22.70
C ILE A 7 29.90 15.18 22.62
N LEU A 8 29.67 15.74 21.41
CA LEU A 8 29.28 17.14 21.24
C LEU A 8 28.19 17.40 20.18
N SER A 9 27.18 16.53 20.15
CA SER A 9 25.92 16.75 19.41
C SER A 9 24.67 16.45 20.28
N GLY A 10 24.71 15.43 21.14
CA GLY A 10 23.61 15.08 22.05
C GLY A 10 23.51 15.97 23.31
N LEU A 11 23.08 17.23 23.18
CA LEU A 11 22.82 18.10 24.34
C LEU A 11 21.76 19.20 24.15
N ILE A 12 20.99 19.18 23.05
CA ILE A 12 19.80 20.01 22.85
C ILE A 12 18.70 19.13 22.25
N ILE A 13 17.44 19.35 22.67
CA ILE A 13 16.26 18.48 22.48
C ILE A 13 16.20 17.32 23.48
N MET A 14 15.94 17.70 24.74
CA MET A 14 15.22 16.88 25.70
C MET A 14 13.79 17.44 25.74
N LEU A 15 12.78 16.61 25.40
CA LEU A 15 11.31 16.74 25.57
C LEU A 15 10.55 16.32 24.29
N PHE A 16 9.46 15.55 24.47
CA PHE A 16 8.58 14.92 23.45
C PHE A 16 9.29 13.85 22.59
N PHE A 17 8.78 12.63 22.39
CA PHE A 17 7.47 12.01 22.69
C PHE A 17 7.61 10.67 23.45
N TYR A 18 6.50 10.14 24.00
CA TYR A 18 6.46 8.78 24.56
C TYR A 18 5.06 8.16 24.52
N SER A 19 4.60 7.78 23.33
CA SER A 19 3.45 6.88 23.14
C SER A 19 3.34 6.41 21.68
N ASN A 20 3.42 5.11 21.41
CA ASN A 20 2.52 4.47 20.46
C ASN A 20 2.45 2.95 20.58
N ASN A 21 1.41 2.38 19.97
CA ASN A 21 1.06 0.97 20.08
C ASN A 21 1.70 0.14 18.96
N VAL A 22 3.00 -0.13 19.09
CA VAL A 22 3.51 -1.44 18.65
C VAL A 22 2.80 -2.50 19.52
N MET A 23 2.59 -3.72 19.01
CA MET A 23 2.14 -4.81 19.90
C MET A 23 3.14 -4.95 21.04
N SER A 24 2.66 -5.14 22.28
CA SER A 24 3.54 -5.23 23.45
C SER A 24 4.29 -6.56 23.49
N TYR A 25 5.28 -6.70 22.61
CA TYR A 25 6.35 -7.66 22.81
C TYR A 25 7.03 -7.34 24.14
N ASP A 26 7.18 -8.35 24.99
CA ASP A 26 8.04 -8.21 26.16
C ASP A 26 9.50 -8.13 25.66
N ASN A 27 10.25 -7.08 26.04
CA ASN A 27 11.65 -6.92 25.61
C ASN A 27 12.49 -8.13 26.06
N ASN A 28 13.45 -8.59 25.24
CA ASN A 28 14.31 -9.71 25.60
C ASN A 28 15.32 -9.29 26.70
N ILE A 29 15.98 -10.24 27.37
CA ILE A 29 16.89 -9.92 28.49
C ILE A 29 18.01 -8.95 28.07
N GLN A 30 18.58 -9.17 26.88
CA GLN A 30 19.64 -8.33 26.33
C GLN A 30 19.12 -6.95 25.95
N ASP A 31 17.91 -6.85 25.39
CA ASP A 31 17.30 -5.56 25.05
C ASP A 31 17.18 -4.66 26.28
N LEU A 32 16.65 -5.20 27.40
CA LEU A 32 16.51 -4.47 28.66
C LEU A 32 17.86 -3.98 29.22
N ILE A 33 18.94 -4.75 29.02
CA ILE A 33 20.30 -4.40 29.44
C ILE A 33 20.94 -3.37 28.47
N LYS A 34 20.70 -3.52 27.17
CA LYS A 34 21.13 -2.64 26.06
C LYS A 34 20.43 -1.27 26.14
N GLU A 35 19.15 -1.24 26.50
CA GLU A 35 18.37 -0.04 26.79
C GLU A 35 18.88 0.70 28.03
N ASP A 36 19.04 0.02 29.17
CA ASP A 36 19.55 0.66 30.40
C ASP A 36 20.96 1.21 30.23
N TYR A 37 21.80 0.57 29.40
CA TYR A 37 23.11 1.08 29.04
C TYR A 37 23.02 2.29 28.10
N LYS A 38 22.20 2.23 27.04
CA LYS A 38 21.92 3.38 26.14
C LYS A 38 21.36 4.59 26.89
N GLN A 39 20.54 4.37 27.92
CA GLN A 39 19.97 5.42 28.79
C GLN A 39 20.95 5.94 29.86
N GLY A 40 22.10 5.28 30.05
CA GLY A 40 23.06 5.62 31.11
C GLY A 40 22.62 5.21 32.53
N THR A 41 21.55 4.42 32.65
CA THR A 41 21.06 3.83 33.91
C THR A 41 22.09 2.85 34.51
N ILE A 42 22.85 2.16 33.65
CA ILE A 42 23.99 1.32 34.02
C ILE A 42 25.26 1.73 33.27
N GLY A 43 26.42 1.48 33.86
CA GLY A 43 27.73 1.69 33.22
C GLY A 43 28.28 0.44 32.54
N LEU A 44 29.34 0.60 31.73
CA LEU A 44 29.95 -0.46 30.91
C LEU A 44 30.28 -1.75 31.68
N ASP A 45 30.81 -1.64 32.92
CA ASP A 45 31.08 -2.81 33.78
C ASP A 45 29.81 -3.61 34.08
N SER A 46 28.71 -2.91 34.36
CA SER A 46 27.42 -3.50 34.72
C SER A 46 26.71 -4.04 33.49
N PHE A 47 26.85 -3.38 32.33
CA PHE A 47 26.40 -3.90 31.03
C PHE A 47 27.01 -5.29 30.79
N TYR A 48 28.34 -5.42 30.74
CA TYR A 48 28.97 -6.71 30.47
C TYR A 48 28.72 -7.79 31.53
N LEU A 49 28.72 -7.44 32.81
CA LEU A 49 28.43 -8.42 33.86
C LEU A 49 26.98 -8.92 33.80
N LEU A 50 25.99 -8.05 33.52
CA LEU A 50 24.59 -8.47 33.37
C LEU A 50 24.38 -9.28 32.08
N THR A 51 25.01 -8.89 30.97
CA THR A 51 24.97 -9.65 29.71
C THR A 51 25.55 -11.05 29.89
N LEU A 52 26.72 -11.21 30.55
CA LEU A 52 27.27 -12.54 30.84
C LEU A 52 26.41 -13.32 31.85
N ASP A 53 25.98 -12.69 32.94
CA ASP A 53 25.15 -13.35 33.96
C ASP A 53 23.80 -13.81 33.37
N SER A 54 23.28 -13.17 32.32
CA SER A 54 22.08 -13.62 31.59
C SER A 54 22.28 -14.91 30.79
N ILE A 55 23.52 -15.22 30.40
CA ILE A 55 23.86 -16.43 29.64
C ILE A 55 24.11 -17.59 30.61
N PHE A 56 25.03 -17.40 31.57
CA PHE A 56 25.45 -18.50 32.46
C PHE A 56 24.54 -18.72 33.67
N ILE A 57 23.90 -17.66 34.18
CA ILE A 57 23.14 -17.70 35.45
C ILE A 57 21.87 -16.83 35.43
N PRO A 58 21.00 -16.90 34.38
CA PRO A 58 19.84 -16.00 34.22
C PRO A 58 18.91 -15.95 35.44
N ASN A 59 18.76 -17.08 36.16
CA ASN A 59 17.97 -17.17 37.39
C ASN A 59 18.47 -16.26 38.53
N LYS A 60 19.74 -15.82 38.49
CA LYS A 60 20.37 -14.91 39.48
C LYS A 60 20.28 -13.43 39.09
N LEU A 61 19.78 -13.09 37.90
CA LEU A 61 19.63 -11.69 37.48
C LEU A 61 18.73 -10.89 38.46
N PRO A 62 18.90 -9.57 38.57
CA PRO A 62 17.91 -8.70 39.21
C PRO A 62 16.53 -8.85 38.55
N ASP A 63 15.45 -8.75 39.33
CA ASP A 63 14.07 -8.98 38.83
C ASP A 63 13.66 -8.08 37.65
N LYS A 64 14.29 -6.90 37.49
CA LYS A 64 14.11 -6.02 36.31
C LYS A 64 14.51 -6.70 34.99
N TYR A 65 15.57 -7.52 35.00
CA TYR A 65 16.12 -8.17 33.81
C TYR A 65 15.70 -9.63 33.68
N LYS A 66 14.84 -10.13 34.59
CA LYS A 66 14.15 -11.41 34.39
C LYS A 66 13.06 -11.24 33.35
N SER A 67 13.47 -11.08 32.08
CA SER A 67 12.52 -11.10 30.99
C SER A 67 11.75 -12.42 31.00
N LYS A 68 10.51 -12.30 30.57
CA LYS A 68 9.64 -13.43 30.25
C LYS A 68 10.21 -14.28 29.10
N ILE A 69 10.86 -13.66 28.12
CA ILE A 69 11.40 -14.38 26.96
C ILE A 69 12.73 -15.04 27.31
N ILE A 70 12.71 -16.37 27.20
CA ILE A 70 13.91 -17.22 27.20
C ILE A 70 14.26 -17.48 25.73
N ALA A 71 15.12 -16.63 25.16
CA ALA A 71 15.73 -16.85 23.86
C ALA A 71 17.18 -17.37 24.05
N PRO A 72 17.63 -18.39 23.31
CA PRO A 72 19.00 -18.91 23.43
C PRO A 72 19.99 -17.90 22.85
N TYR A 73 20.88 -17.37 23.69
CA TYR A 73 21.94 -16.46 23.25
C TYR A 73 23.14 -17.27 22.72
N ARG A 74 23.25 -17.39 21.38
CA ARG A 74 24.35 -18.14 20.75
C ARG A 74 25.66 -17.32 20.60
N GLY A 75 25.60 -15.99 20.70
CA GLY A 75 26.69 -15.08 20.27
C GLY A 75 27.77 -14.79 21.32
N LEU A 76 28.21 -15.83 22.04
CA LEU A 76 29.13 -15.69 23.18
C LEU A 76 30.57 -15.39 22.71
N SER A 77 31.02 -16.01 21.62
CA SER A 77 32.34 -15.78 21.01
C SER A 77 32.56 -14.31 20.65
N THR A 78 31.58 -13.65 20.02
CA THR A 78 31.68 -12.20 19.71
C THR A 78 31.56 -11.31 20.95
N LEU A 79 30.75 -11.67 21.96
CA LEU A 79 30.65 -10.93 23.21
C LEU A 79 31.97 -10.92 23.99
N LEU A 80 32.64 -12.07 24.07
CA LEU A 80 33.94 -12.18 24.74
C LEU A 80 35.01 -11.40 23.96
N SER A 81 34.98 -11.43 22.63
CA SER A 81 35.85 -10.59 21.78
C SER A 81 35.67 -9.09 22.08
N GLU A 82 34.42 -8.61 22.16
CA GLU A 82 34.06 -7.22 22.45
C GLU A 82 34.53 -6.78 23.85
N ILE A 83 34.27 -7.60 24.88
CA ILE A 83 34.75 -7.41 26.25
C ILE A 83 36.28 -7.34 26.31
N LYS A 84 36.96 -8.13 25.48
CA LYS A 84 38.42 -8.23 25.49
C LYS A 84 39.10 -7.05 24.78
N THR A 85 38.51 -6.45 23.75
CA THR A 85 39.02 -5.17 23.23
C THR A 85 38.70 -4.00 24.14
N ASN A 86 37.50 -3.94 24.71
CA ASN A 86 37.11 -2.90 25.67
C ASN A 86 37.74 -3.08 27.06
N TRP A 87 38.55 -4.13 27.26
CA TRP A 87 39.14 -4.51 28.54
C TRP A 87 39.73 -3.34 29.31
N ASP A 88 40.57 -2.51 28.67
CA ASP A 88 41.25 -1.41 29.37
C ASP A 88 40.29 -0.37 29.99
N LEU A 89 39.08 -0.20 29.46
CA LEU A 89 38.05 0.70 29.98
C LEU A 89 37.40 0.20 31.29
N LEU A 90 37.50 -1.11 31.59
CA LEU A 90 36.82 -1.74 32.72
C LEU A 90 37.54 -1.48 34.05
N LYS A 91 36.79 -1.44 35.16
CA LYS A 91 37.35 -1.25 36.50
C LYS A 91 38.24 -2.44 36.92
N PRO A 92 39.24 -2.24 37.79
CA PRO A 92 40.11 -3.32 38.30
C PRO A 92 39.33 -4.49 38.93
N GLU A 93 38.22 -4.19 39.60
CA GLU A 93 37.33 -5.17 40.23
C GLU A 93 36.63 -6.02 39.17
N THR A 94 36.08 -5.39 38.14
CA THR A 94 35.44 -6.04 36.98
C THR A 94 36.44 -6.92 36.24
N LYS A 95 37.64 -6.41 35.95
CA LYS A 95 38.76 -7.17 35.36
C LYS A 95 39.10 -8.41 36.19
N LYS A 96 39.16 -8.28 37.52
CA LYS A 96 39.45 -9.38 38.44
C LYS A 96 38.37 -10.46 38.45
N ILE A 97 37.12 -10.13 38.14
CA ILE A 97 36.02 -11.10 37.99
C ILE A 97 36.09 -11.73 36.59
N LEU A 98 36.15 -10.92 35.53
CA LEU A 98 36.12 -11.37 34.15
C LEU A 98 37.35 -12.19 33.74
N GLN A 99 38.52 -11.99 34.35
CA GLN A 99 39.74 -12.75 33.98
C GLN A 99 39.55 -14.27 34.07
N TYR A 100 38.67 -14.75 34.96
CA TYR A 100 38.40 -16.18 35.17
C TYR A 100 37.66 -16.83 33.99
N ILE A 101 36.95 -16.06 33.16
CA ILE A 101 36.26 -16.60 31.98
C ILE A 101 37.21 -16.84 30.80
N TYR A 102 38.39 -16.19 30.78
CA TYR A 102 39.43 -16.37 29.76
C TYR A 102 40.53 -17.36 30.19
N MET A 103 40.30 -18.11 31.26
CA MET A 103 41.21 -19.16 31.70
C MET A 103 40.92 -20.44 30.92
N ARG A 104 41.97 -21.06 30.37
CA ARG A 104 41.84 -22.33 29.66
C ARG A 104 41.37 -23.43 30.61
N PRO A 105 40.76 -24.51 30.09
CA PRO A 105 40.32 -25.61 30.94
C PRO A 105 41.41 -26.29 31.76
N THR A 106 42.68 -26.12 31.39
CA THR A 106 43.89 -26.61 32.07
C THR A 106 44.53 -25.60 33.05
N ASP A 107 44.09 -24.34 33.09
CA ASP A 107 44.64 -23.32 33.99
C ASP A 107 44.15 -23.52 35.45
N PRO A 108 44.93 -23.11 36.48
CA PRO A 108 44.67 -23.44 37.90
C PRO A 108 43.40 -22.82 38.53
N ILE A 109 42.96 -23.42 39.65
CA ILE A 109 41.57 -23.36 40.17
C ILE A 109 41.08 -21.97 40.60
N PHE A 110 40.18 -21.36 39.81
CA PHE A 110 39.27 -20.24 40.16
C PHE A 110 37.97 -20.30 39.31
N SER A 111 36.93 -19.54 39.68
CA SER A 111 35.60 -19.56 39.01
C SER A 111 34.94 -18.17 38.92
N TYR A 112 34.11 -17.95 37.88
CA TYR A 112 33.33 -16.73 37.65
C TYR A 112 31.93 -16.90 38.26
N ASN A 113 31.54 -16.17 39.32
CA ASN A 113 30.19 -16.20 39.92
C ASN A 113 29.61 -17.60 40.28
N GLY A 114 30.46 -18.62 40.41
CA GLY A 114 30.09 -20.03 40.61
C GLY A 114 29.99 -20.89 39.33
N VAL A 115 30.35 -20.31 38.18
CA VAL A 115 30.55 -20.95 36.86
C VAL A 115 32.03 -21.27 36.70
N ASP A 116 32.36 -22.47 36.24
CA ASP A 116 33.73 -22.92 36.04
C ASP A 116 33.80 -23.78 34.77
N LEU A 117 34.37 -23.24 33.70
CA LEU A 117 34.49 -23.90 32.38
C LEU A 117 35.77 -24.77 32.29
N ARG A 118 36.39 -25.08 33.44
CA ARG A 118 37.68 -25.75 33.52
C ARG A 118 37.57 -27.16 34.06
N TYR A 119 38.54 -27.98 33.71
CA TYR A 119 38.58 -29.37 34.13
C TYR A 119 38.74 -29.50 35.65
N GLN A 120 37.87 -30.31 36.25
CA GLN A 120 37.88 -30.60 37.69
C GLN A 120 38.80 -31.81 38.03
N VAL A 121 39.43 -32.38 37.00
CA VAL A 121 40.42 -33.47 37.05
C VAL A 121 41.59 -33.12 36.11
N PRO A 122 42.77 -33.74 36.24
CA PRO A 122 43.84 -33.58 35.27
C PRO A 122 43.40 -33.98 33.86
N GLU A 123 43.95 -33.30 32.84
CA GLU A 123 43.73 -33.64 31.44
C GLU A 123 44.21 -35.06 31.09
N ALA A 124 43.62 -35.64 30.05
CA ALA A 124 44.18 -36.78 29.34
C ALA A 124 45.48 -36.37 28.61
N SER A 125 46.18 -37.33 28.00
CA SER A 125 47.19 -37.00 26.99
C SER A 125 46.46 -36.40 25.76
N PRO A 126 46.68 -35.12 25.40
CA PRO A 126 45.96 -34.50 24.28
C PRO A 126 46.28 -35.19 22.95
N TYR A 127 45.31 -35.18 22.04
CA TYR A 127 45.48 -35.74 20.70
C TYR A 127 46.04 -34.69 19.74
N ASP A 128 46.99 -35.09 18.90
CA ASP A 128 47.81 -34.20 18.07
C ASP A 128 47.61 -34.53 16.58
N THR A 129 46.93 -33.65 15.84
CA THR A 129 46.84 -33.71 14.36
C THR A 129 47.99 -32.91 13.74
N PRO A 130 48.13 -32.75 12.41
CA PRO A 130 49.12 -31.84 11.82
C PRO A 130 49.11 -30.40 12.36
N HIS A 131 47.93 -29.79 12.53
CA HIS A 131 47.75 -28.37 12.86
C HIS A 131 47.06 -28.09 14.21
N PHE A 132 46.39 -29.09 14.80
CA PHE A 132 45.56 -28.92 16.00
C PHE A 132 46.00 -29.81 17.18
N ARG A 133 45.58 -29.38 18.37
CA ARG A 133 45.77 -30.07 19.65
C ARG A 133 44.42 -30.21 20.36
N ILE A 134 43.90 -31.44 20.45
CA ILE A 134 42.59 -31.73 21.03
C ILE A 134 42.75 -32.18 22.49
N HIS A 135 42.31 -31.32 23.41
CA HIS A 135 42.33 -31.54 24.85
C HIS A 135 40.99 -32.14 25.33
N TYR A 136 41.07 -33.06 26.29
CA TYR A 136 39.92 -33.76 26.88
C TYR A 136 40.29 -34.36 28.25
N VAL A 137 39.30 -34.91 28.96
CA VAL A 137 39.46 -35.62 30.24
C VAL A 137 38.89 -37.04 30.18
N LEU A 138 39.33 -37.91 31.09
CA LEU A 138 38.92 -39.34 31.15
C LEU A 138 37.81 -39.61 32.19
N SER A 139 37.23 -38.57 32.79
CA SER A 139 36.16 -38.63 33.79
C SER A 139 35.57 -37.23 34.02
N THR A 140 34.60 -37.10 34.96
CA THR A 140 33.65 -35.97 35.13
C THR A 140 32.59 -35.94 34.02
N LYS A 141 31.74 -34.90 34.04
CA LYS A 141 30.79 -34.61 32.95
C LYS A 141 31.49 -34.14 31.67
N ASP A 142 32.75 -33.69 31.77
CA ASP A 142 33.48 -32.99 30.71
C ASP A 142 34.25 -33.97 29.79
N ALA A 143 34.12 -35.28 30.03
CA ALA A 143 34.72 -36.34 29.23
C ALA A 143 33.86 -36.65 27.99
N PRO A 144 34.42 -36.77 26.79
CA PRO A 144 33.70 -37.27 25.62
C PRO A 144 33.40 -38.78 25.77
N ASP A 145 32.72 -39.37 24.78
CA ASP A 145 32.69 -40.83 24.67
C ASP A 145 34.14 -41.37 24.58
N LEU A 146 34.50 -42.26 25.51
CA LEU A 146 35.83 -42.84 25.67
C LEU A 146 36.00 -44.16 24.88
N THR A 147 35.03 -44.48 24.02
CA THR A 147 35.06 -45.63 23.11
C THR A 147 36.19 -45.45 22.06
N ASP A 148 37.01 -46.48 21.88
CA ASP A 148 38.20 -46.54 21.00
C ASP A 148 38.15 -47.91 20.27
N ILE A 149 37.45 -47.99 19.14
CA ILE A 149 37.16 -49.26 18.44
C ILE A 149 37.31 -49.24 16.91
N VAL A 150 37.36 -48.08 16.23
CA VAL A 150 37.43 -48.03 14.75
C VAL A 150 38.43 -46.99 14.25
N PRO A 151 39.72 -47.37 14.07
CA PRO A 151 40.42 -48.53 14.64
C PRO A 151 41.01 -48.20 16.03
N PRO A 152 41.15 -49.19 16.94
CA PRO A 152 41.63 -48.94 18.30
C PRO A 152 43.10 -48.46 18.29
N PHE A 153 43.31 -47.18 18.60
CA PHE A 153 44.62 -46.51 18.55
C PHE A 153 45.05 -45.95 19.91
N GLY A 154 44.25 -46.10 20.97
CA GLY A 154 44.54 -45.54 22.30
C GLY A 154 44.14 -44.07 22.45
N VAL A 155 43.28 -43.59 21.55
CA VAL A 155 42.66 -42.26 21.54
C VAL A 155 41.18 -42.51 21.24
N PRO A 156 40.22 -41.96 22.00
CA PRO A 156 38.80 -42.24 21.72
C PRO A 156 38.39 -41.84 20.30
N ASP A 157 37.53 -42.65 19.67
CA ASP A 157 37.07 -42.48 18.29
C ASP A 157 36.51 -41.06 18.07
N TYR A 158 35.77 -40.51 19.06
CA TYR A 158 35.24 -39.15 19.06
C TYR A 158 36.35 -38.07 19.10
N VAL A 159 37.41 -38.28 19.89
CA VAL A 159 38.55 -37.34 19.98
C VAL A 159 39.33 -37.31 18.66
N SER A 160 39.48 -38.45 17.97
CA SER A 160 40.03 -38.47 16.61
C SER A 160 39.10 -37.79 15.60
N LEU A 161 37.79 -38.02 15.69
CA LEU A 161 36.79 -37.39 14.81
C LEU A 161 36.82 -35.86 14.91
N VAL A 162 36.96 -35.31 16.12
CA VAL A 162 37.14 -33.86 16.34
C VAL A 162 38.42 -33.37 15.65
N GLY A 163 39.53 -34.10 15.79
CA GLY A 163 40.79 -33.76 15.12
C GLY A 163 40.66 -33.74 13.58
N ASP A 164 40.11 -34.81 13.00
CA ASP A 164 39.89 -34.92 11.55
C ASP A 164 38.92 -33.85 11.02
N THR A 165 37.92 -33.46 11.84
CA THR A 165 36.98 -32.36 11.53
C THR A 165 37.72 -31.03 11.40
N PHE A 166 38.58 -30.68 12.35
CA PHE A 166 39.35 -29.43 12.30
C PHE A 166 40.41 -29.41 11.19
N GLU A 167 41.06 -30.54 10.88
CA GLU A 167 41.95 -30.64 9.71
C GLU A 167 41.19 -30.42 8.39
N TYR A 168 39.93 -30.87 8.29
CA TYR A 168 39.08 -30.58 7.14
C TYR A 168 38.72 -29.08 7.07
N CYS A 169 38.34 -28.45 8.19
CA CYS A 169 38.11 -27.00 8.24
C CYS A 169 39.37 -26.21 7.81
N TYR A 170 40.55 -26.57 8.29
CA TYR A 170 41.84 -26.01 7.84
C TYR A 170 42.06 -26.17 6.33
N GLN A 171 41.78 -27.35 5.78
CA GLN A 171 41.95 -27.62 4.35
C GLN A 171 41.03 -26.74 3.50
N ILE A 172 39.80 -26.46 3.94
CA ILE A 172 38.90 -25.54 3.24
C ILE A 172 39.32 -24.08 3.48
N GLU A 173 39.33 -23.61 4.72
CA GLU A 173 39.46 -22.19 5.07
C GLU A 173 40.86 -21.64 4.80
N ILE A 174 41.90 -22.34 5.24
CA ILE A 174 43.29 -21.88 5.10
C ILE A 174 43.85 -22.25 3.73
N THR A 175 43.67 -23.50 3.30
CA THR A 175 44.35 -23.99 2.08
C THR A 175 43.57 -23.72 0.79
N ASN A 176 42.24 -23.92 0.77
CA ASN A 176 41.45 -23.71 -0.45
C ASN A 176 40.97 -22.25 -0.61
N LEU A 177 40.47 -21.63 0.47
CA LEU A 177 39.97 -20.25 0.48
C LEU A 177 41.08 -19.22 0.75
N GLY A 178 42.20 -19.63 1.34
CA GLY A 178 43.41 -18.81 1.48
C GLY A 178 43.40 -17.84 2.66
N TYR A 179 42.56 -18.04 3.68
CA TYR A 179 42.56 -17.20 4.88
C TYR A 179 43.86 -17.35 5.69
N LYS A 180 44.14 -16.38 6.56
CA LYS A 180 45.30 -16.40 7.46
C LYS A 180 45.06 -17.43 8.57
N PHE A 181 46.01 -18.33 8.78
CA PHE A 181 46.01 -19.24 9.94
C PHE A 181 45.94 -18.42 11.26
N PRO A 182 45.23 -18.90 12.29
CA PRO A 182 45.11 -18.19 13.56
C PRO A 182 46.47 -17.85 14.21
N LEU A 183 46.49 -16.77 14.99
CA LEU A 183 47.68 -16.30 15.69
C LEU A 183 48.10 -17.26 16.80
N SER A 184 49.23 -17.95 16.58
CA SER A 184 49.87 -18.81 17.56
C SER A 184 50.21 -18.06 18.85
N ASP A 185 49.90 -18.72 19.96
CA ASP A 185 50.21 -18.41 21.36
C ASP A 185 51.59 -18.94 21.81
N GLY A 186 52.27 -19.71 20.95
CA GLY A 186 53.65 -20.17 21.12
C GLY A 186 53.78 -21.61 21.61
N VAL A 187 53.53 -21.84 22.91
CA VAL A 187 53.66 -23.16 23.58
C VAL A 187 52.69 -23.35 24.76
N ARG A 188 51.64 -22.53 24.88
CA ARG A 188 50.56 -22.79 25.85
C ARG A 188 49.66 -23.88 25.24
N GLY A 189 48.90 -24.61 26.05
CA GLY A 189 48.28 -25.89 25.63
C GLY A 189 49.30 -27.05 25.51
N GLY A 190 50.51 -26.80 25.01
CA GLY A 190 51.69 -27.64 25.19
C GLY A 190 52.64 -27.71 24.01
N ASN A 191 52.22 -27.23 22.83
CA ASN A 191 53.06 -27.06 21.64
C ASN A 191 52.55 -25.87 20.80
N ASP A 192 52.98 -25.77 19.55
CA ASP A 192 52.75 -24.65 18.63
C ASP A 192 51.50 -24.82 17.73
N LYS A 193 50.67 -25.84 18.01
CA LYS A 193 49.42 -26.15 17.30
C LYS A 193 48.24 -25.38 17.88
N TYR A 194 47.15 -25.28 17.12
CA TYR A 194 45.96 -24.58 17.58
C TYR A 194 45.14 -25.44 18.55
N ASP A 195 44.85 -24.92 19.75
CA ASP A 195 44.18 -25.66 20.82
C ASP A 195 42.66 -25.69 20.68
N VAL A 196 42.11 -26.89 20.82
CA VAL A 196 40.67 -27.17 20.94
C VAL A 196 40.45 -27.97 22.22
N TYR A 197 39.56 -27.51 23.09
CA TYR A 197 39.20 -28.18 24.33
C TYR A 197 37.78 -28.76 24.24
N LEU A 198 37.62 -30.04 24.54
CA LEU A 198 36.30 -30.66 24.73
C LEU A 198 35.84 -30.45 26.17
N ASN A 199 34.61 -29.99 26.39
CA ASN A 199 34.04 -29.76 27.71
C ASN A 199 32.51 -29.85 27.64
N ASN A 200 31.82 -30.26 28.71
CA ASN A 200 30.36 -30.22 28.72
C ASN A 200 29.89 -28.78 28.96
N ILE A 201 29.59 -28.07 27.88
CA ILE A 201 29.12 -26.69 27.90
C ILE A 201 27.58 -26.63 27.87
N GLY A 202 26.94 -27.60 27.20
CA GLY A 202 25.49 -27.73 27.16
C GLY A 202 24.78 -26.45 26.72
N SER A 203 23.73 -26.04 27.44
CA SER A 203 22.84 -24.96 26.99
C SER A 203 23.42 -23.53 27.00
N ILE A 204 24.74 -23.35 27.13
CA ILE A 204 25.41 -22.03 27.07
C ILE A 204 25.97 -21.70 25.66
N GLY A 205 26.07 -22.70 24.77
CA GLY A 205 26.58 -22.56 23.41
C GLY A 205 26.92 -23.92 22.79
N TYR A 206 27.07 -23.97 21.46
CA TYR A 206 27.54 -25.18 20.75
C TYR A 206 29.08 -25.25 20.73
N GLY A 207 29.72 -24.09 20.72
CA GLY A 207 31.16 -23.89 20.84
C GLY A 207 31.44 -22.45 21.28
N ILE A 208 32.69 -22.15 21.66
CA ILE A 208 33.12 -20.82 22.09
C ILE A 208 34.59 -20.58 21.73
N THR A 209 34.89 -19.52 20.96
CA THR A 209 36.26 -19.04 20.72
C THR A 209 36.65 -17.96 21.71
N PHE A 210 37.73 -18.19 22.45
CA PHE A 210 38.22 -17.27 23.48
C PHE A 210 39.39 -16.42 22.97
N GLY A 211 39.19 -15.11 22.85
CA GLY A 211 40.28 -14.15 22.60
C GLY A 211 41.19 -14.01 23.82
N GLU A 212 42.46 -14.43 23.73
CA GLU A 212 43.38 -14.55 24.86
C GLU A 212 44.30 -13.33 25.03
N THR A 213 45.26 -13.16 24.11
CA THR A 213 46.41 -12.26 24.27
C THR A 213 46.51 -11.30 23.10
N LYS A 214 46.40 -9.99 23.36
CA LYS A 214 46.47 -8.96 22.30
C LYS A 214 47.88 -8.89 21.73
N VAL A 215 48.03 -9.08 20.43
CA VAL A 215 49.34 -9.07 19.77
C VAL A 215 49.81 -7.63 19.59
N THR A 216 50.79 -7.21 20.40
CA THR A 216 51.22 -5.80 20.52
C THR A 216 51.78 -5.18 19.23
N SER A 217 52.19 -6.01 18.25
CA SER A 217 52.65 -5.58 16.92
C SER A 217 51.54 -5.43 15.88
N ARG A 218 50.30 -5.86 16.18
CA ARG A 218 49.16 -5.85 15.25
C ARG A 218 47.90 -5.32 15.96
N PRO A 219 47.42 -4.10 15.65
CA PRO A 219 46.20 -3.53 16.23
C PRO A 219 45.04 -4.53 16.23
N ASN A 220 44.26 -4.51 17.30
CA ASN A 220 43.03 -5.30 17.50
C ASN A 220 43.06 -6.82 17.22
N THR A 221 44.23 -7.44 17.06
CA THR A 221 44.31 -8.91 16.92
C THR A 221 44.71 -9.62 18.21
N PHE A 222 44.22 -10.85 18.38
CA PHE A 222 44.44 -11.69 19.56
C PHE A 222 44.80 -13.12 19.15
N THR A 223 45.61 -13.80 19.99
CA THR A 223 45.69 -15.27 19.99
C THR A 223 44.39 -15.85 20.57
N SER A 224 44.03 -17.08 20.22
CA SER A 224 42.79 -17.72 20.71
C SER A 224 42.91 -19.23 20.90
N TYR A 225 41.94 -19.82 21.59
CA TYR A 225 41.63 -21.26 21.60
C TYR A 225 40.12 -21.45 21.41
N ILE A 226 39.70 -22.68 21.09
CA ILE A 226 38.28 -23.06 20.99
C ILE A 226 37.91 -23.99 22.15
N LEU A 227 36.69 -23.83 22.67
CA LEU A 227 36.01 -24.76 23.55
C LEU A 227 34.81 -25.34 22.78
N LEU A 228 34.74 -26.66 22.59
CA LEU A 228 33.59 -27.35 21.98
C LEU A 228 32.90 -28.25 23.00
N ASP A 229 31.66 -28.61 22.69
CA ASP A 229 30.93 -29.60 23.48
C ASP A 229 31.53 -31.02 23.36
N ASN A 230 31.46 -31.80 24.43
CA ASN A 230 32.10 -33.11 24.54
C ASN A 230 31.31 -34.25 23.88
N ASP A 231 30.00 -34.09 23.59
CA ASP A 231 29.23 -35.15 22.91
C ASP A 231 28.12 -34.67 21.95
N TYR A 232 27.72 -33.38 21.98
CA TYR A 232 26.56 -32.86 21.24
C TYR A 232 25.28 -33.69 21.45
N SER A 233 25.05 -34.14 22.69
CA SER A 233 23.93 -34.99 23.08
C SER A 233 22.57 -34.36 22.78
N SER A 234 21.67 -35.17 22.20
CA SER A 234 20.26 -34.81 21.96
C SER A 234 19.40 -34.70 23.23
N LEU A 235 20.03 -34.74 24.41
CA LEU A 235 19.43 -34.34 25.69
C LEU A 235 19.71 -32.85 26.02
N GLU A 236 20.74 -32.26 25.42
CA GLU A 236 21.17 -30.87 25.65
C GLU A 236 20.92 -29.99 24.41
N PHE A 237 21.07 -30.56 23.22
CA PHE A 237 20.87 -29.90 21.92
C PHE A 237 19.61 -30.39 21.18
N GLU A 238 19.23 -29.68 20.12
CA GLU A 238 18.06 -30.01 19.29
C GLU A 238 18.28 -31.29 18.47
N THR A 239 17.21 -31.84 17.87
CA THR A 239 17.27 -33.11 17.09
C THR A 239 17.19 -32.87 15.58
N THR A 240 17.57 -31.68 15.11
CA THR A 240 17.58 -31.36 13.67
C THR A 240 18.78 -31.95 12.94
N HIS A 241 19.89 -32.16 13.65
CA HIS A 241 21.14 -32.73 13.16
C HIS A 241 21.66 -33.84 14.07
N THR A 242 22.57 -34.68 13.56
CA THR A 242 23.34 -35.63 14.38
C THR A 242 24.45 -34.91 15.15
N SER A 243 24.96 -35.53 16.23
CA SER A 243 26.09 -34.98 16.99
C SER A 243 27.34 -34.74 16.13
N THR A 244 27.60 -35.60 15.14
CA THR A 244 28.68 -35.41 14.15
C THR A 244 28.43 -34.18 13.25
N GLU A 245 27.20 -33.94 12.80
CA GLU A 245 26.87 -32.77 11.99
C GLU A 245 26.95 -31.46 12.81
N TYR A 246 26.51 -31.47 14.08
CA TYR A 246 26.69 -30.33 14.99
C TYR A 246 28.17 -30.02 15.25
N LEU A 247 29.00 -31.05 15.51
CA LEU A 247 30.46 -30.92 15.60
C LEU A 247 31.05 -30.30 14.32
N GLN A 248 30.61 -30.75 13.15
CA GLN A 248 31.10 -30.27 11.86
C GLN A 248 30.82 -28.78 11.63
N VAL A 249 29.55 -28.33 11.73
CA VAL A 249 29.23 -26.90 11.53
C VAL A 249 29.87 -26.02 12.61
N THR A 250 29.84 -26.45 13.88
CA THR A 250 30.42 -25.67 14.98
C THR A 250 31.93 -25.52 14.84
N ALA A 251 32.65 -26.58 14.42
CA ALA A 251 34.08 -26.51 14.19
C ALA A 251 34.44 -25.50 13.08
N ALA A 252 33.65 -25.40 12.01
CA ALA A 252 33.83 -24.39 10.96
C ALA A 252 33.51 -22.96 11.47
N HIS A 253 32.39 -22.76 12.16
CA HIS A 253 32.00 -21.44 12.71
C HIS A 253 33.04 -20.90 13.68
N GLU A 254 33.47 -21.72 14.65
CA GLU A 254 34.44 -21.31 15.68
C GLU A 254 35.88 -21.25 15.15
N TYR A 255 36.29 -22.11 14.20
CA TYR A 255 37.58 -21.93 13.55
C TYR A 255 37.62 -20.64 12.72
N PHE A 256 36.52 -20.27 12.07
CA PHE A 256 36.43 -18.98 11.39
C PHE A 256 36.48 -17.80 12.37
N HIS A 257 35.91 -17.90 13.57
CA HIS A 257 36.11 -16.89 14.63
C HIS A 257 37.59 -16.77 15.07
N ALA A 258 38.34 -17.87 15.14
CA ALA A 258 39.78 -17.85 15.42
C ALA A 258 40.59 -17.14 14.31
N ILE A 259 40.19 -17.35 13.05
CA ILE A 259 40.71 -16.63 11.89
C ILE A 259 40.34 -15.13 11.99
N GLN A 260 39.09 -14.77 12.25
CA GLN A 260 38.63 -13.38 12.41
C GLN A 260 39.43 -12.63 13.50
N ASN A 261 39.69 -13.26 14.65
CA ASN A 261 40.54 -12.68 15.71
C ASN A 261 42.00 -12.43 15.29
N SER A 262 42.43 -13.07 14.20
CA SER A 262 43.72 -12.90 13.55
C SER A 262 43.70 -11.88 12.40
N TYR A 263 42.53 -11.30 12.11
CA TYR A 263 42.29 -10.17 11.20
C TYR A 263 41.97 -8.90 12.00
N ASP A 264 40.81 -8.87 12.68
CA ASP A 264 40.40 -7.87 13.67
C ASP A 264 39.38 -8.48 14.66
N SER A 265 39.67 -8.46 15.96
CA SER A 265 38.75 -8.92 17.03
C SER A 265 37.68 -7.90 17.41
N ASP A 266 37.85 -6.62 17.06
CA ASP A 266 37.02 -5.46 17.39
C ASP A 266 35.98 -5.13 16.30
N GLU A 267 35.99 -5.88 15.19
CA GLU A 267 35.08 -5.71 14.06
C GLU A 267 33.61 -6.00 14.42
N ASP A 268 32.70 -5.34 13.71
CA ASP A 268 31.26 -5.33 13.93
C ASP A 268 30.68 -6.74 14.12
N ARG A 269 29.98 -6.94 15.25
CA ARG A 269 29.58 -8.27 15.71
C ARG A 269 28.62 -9.00 14.76
N TRP A 270 27.75 -8.27 14.06
CA TRP A 270 26.86 -8.86 13.05
C TRP A 270 27.67 -9.55 11.94
N TRP A 271 28.72 -8.90 11.44
CA TRP A 271 29.56 -9.40 10.36
C TRP A 271 30.40 -10.60 10.80
N LYS A 272 30.84 -10.61 12.06
CA LYS A 272 31.52 -11.75 12.67
C LYS A 272 30.64 -13.01 12.70
N GLU A 273 29.42 -12.92 13.21
CA GLU A 273 28.50 -14.08 13.22
C GLU A 273 28.04 -14.44 11.79
N ALA A 274 27.65 -13.45 10.97
CA ALA A 274 27.14 -13.66 9.61
C ALA A 274 28.13 -14.39 8.70
N SER A 275 29.41 -14.00 8.75
CA SER A 275 30.44 -14.62 7.91
C SER A 275 31.01 -15.91 8.49
N ALA A 276 30.84 -16.19 9.79
CA ALA A 276 31.12 -17.50 10.39
C ALA A 276 30.00 -18.51 10.08
N THR A 277 28.74 -18.11 10.20
CA THR A 277 27.56 -18.93 9.81
C THR A 277 27.59 -19.26 8.31
N TRP A 278 28.08 -18.33 7.48
CA TRP A 278 28.34 -18.60 6.06
C TRP A 278 29.44 -19.66 5.85
N MET A 279 30.48 -19.66 6.70
CA MET A 279 31.58 -20.62 6.60
C MET A 279 31.17 -22.04 6.95
N GLU A 280 30.21 -22.23 7.88
CA GLU A 280 29.58 -23.54 8.16
C GLU A 280 29.25 -24.29 6.86
N ASP A 281 28.66 -23.58 5.91
CA ASP A 281 28.16 -24.16 4.67
C ASP A 281 29.21 -24.18 3.55
N GLU A 282 30.12 -23.21 3.45
CA GLU A 282 31.25 -23.32 2.49
C GLU A 282 32.20 -24.49 2.82
N VAL A 283 32.24 -24.91 4.10
CA VAL A 283 32.95 -26.12 4.54
C VAL A 283 32.06 -27.36 4.42
N TYR A 284 30.81 -27.33 4.90
CA TYR A 284 29.92 -28.49 4.99
C TYR A 284 28.57 -28.33 4.25
N THR A 285 28.62 -27.98 2.96
CA THR A 285 27.49 -27.69 2.04
C THR A 285 26.30 -28.67 2.02
N ASN A 286 26.42 -29.85 2.64
CA ASN A 286 25.34 -30.84 2.70
C ASN A 286 24.48 -30.71 3.97
N ILE A 287 25.00 -30.11 5.05
CA ILE A 287 24.31 -30.01 6.35
C ILE A 287 23.29 -28.85 6.32
N ASN A 288 23.70 -27.72 5.74
CA ASN A 288 22.88 -26.51 5.61
C ASN A 288 22.31 -26.00 6.95
N ASP A 289 23.02 -26.04 8.09
CA ASP A 289 22.42 -25.59 9.37
C ASP A 289 22.04 -24.10 9.34
N TYR A 290 22.76 -23.26 8.58
CA TYR A 290 22.41 -21.84 8.38
C TYR A 290 20.93 -21.58 7.99
N LYS A 291 20.24 -22.56 7.35
CA LYS A 291 18.79 -22.49 7.06
C LYS A 291 17.91 -22.37 8.32
N SER A 292 18.38 -22.87 9.45
CA SER A 292 17.70 -22.86 10.76
C SER A 292 17.43 -21.43 11.25
N TYR A 293 18.23 -20.45 10.80
CA TYR A 293 18.08 -19.03 11.15
C TYR A 293 17.11 -18.27 10.22
N PHE A 294 16.63 -18.89 9.13
CA PHE A 294 15.71 -18.25 8.18
C PHE A 294 14.24 -18.31 8.62
N LEU A 295 13.85 -19.36 9.35
CA LEU A 295 12.50 -19.54 9.88
C LEU A 295 12.51 -20.54 11.06
N TYR A 296 12.36 -20.05 12.29
CA TYR A 296 12.26 -20.88 13.49
C TYR A 296 11.01 -20.54 14.33
N THR A 297 10.63 -21.46 15.23
CA THR A 297 9.42 -21.31 16.06
C THR A 297 9.80 -21.00 17.50
N ARG A 298 9.52 -19.76 17.92
CA ARG A 298 9.80 -19.23 19.26
C ARG A 298 8.58 -19.37 20.16
N LYS A 299 8.79 -19.81 21.41
CA LYS A 299 7.73 -19.91 22.42
C LYS A 299 7.68 -18.66 23.30
N LEU A 300 6.47 -18.18 23.59
CA LEU A 300 6.20 -17.03 24.46
C LEU A 300 5.71 -17.48 25.86
N THR A 301 5.69 -16.57 26.83
CA THR A 301 5.39 -16.88 28.25
C THR A 301 3.98 -17.33 28.56
N ASP A 302 3.01 -16.91 27.75
CA ASP A 302 1.62 -17.41 27.83
C ASP A 302 1.50 -18.86 27.32
N GLY A 303 2.59 -19.41 26.78
CA GLY A 303 2.67 -20.75 26.20
C GLY A 303 2.42 -20.79 24.70
N THR A 304 2.09 -19.66 24.06
CA THR A 304 1.90 -19.56 22.60
C THR A 304 3.23 -19.67 21.85
N THR A 305 3.15 -19.82 20.53
CA THR A 305 4.32 -19.95 19.64
C THR A 305 4.16 -19.04 18.42
N VAL A 306 5.22 -18.32 18.09
CA VAL A 306 5.32 -17.45 16.91
C VAL A 306 6.44 -17.94 15.99
N GLN A 307 6.29 -17.75 14.69
CA GLN A 307 7.40 -17.90 13.73
C GLN A 307 8.17 -16.59 13.63
N THR A 308 9.49 -16.69 13.56
CA THR A 308 10.45 -15.59 13.42
C THR A 308 11.70 -16.10 12.67
N GLY A 309 12.68 -15.25 12.41
CA GLY A 309 13.88 -15.51 11.61
C GLY A 309 13.96 -14.60 10.38
N TRP A 310 15.12 -14.63 9.71
CA TRP A 310 15.53 -13.62 8.72
C TRP A 310 14.47 -13.25 7.67
N PHE A 311 13.83 -14.26 7.08
CA PHE A 311 12.89 -14.03 5.98
C PHE A 311 11.50 -13.60 6.46
N VAL A 312 11.22 -13.67 7.77
CA VAL A 312 9.99 -13.16 8.40
C VAL A 312 10.07 -11.64 8.60
N HIS A 313 11.26 -11.11 8.87
CA HIS A 313 11.49 -9.73 9.30
C HIS A 313 12.46 -8.94 8.38
N PRO A 314 12.13 -8.74 7.08
CA PRO A 314 12.96 -7.96 6.16
C PRO A 314 13.09 -6.46 6.50
N GLU A 315 12.24 -5.95 7.40
CA GLU A 315 12.19 -4.58 7.90
C GLU A 315 13.28 -4.22 8.92
N ILE A 316 13.96 -5.24 9.48
CA ILE A 316 15.11 -5.06 10.38
C ILE A 316 16.37 -4.77 9.55
N SER A 317 17.31 -3.99 10.12
CA SER A 317 18.58 -3.70 9.45
C SER A 317 19.47 -4.94 9.33
N LEU A 318 20.11 -5.08 8.15
CA LEU A 318 21.08 -6.12 7.81
C LEU A 318 22.15 -6.39 8.89
N ASP A 319 22.50 -5.34 9.64
CA ASP A 319 23.60 -5.29 10.61
C ASP A 319 23.15 -5.18 12.09
N GLU A 320 21.85 -5.26 12.39
CA GLU A 320 21.38 -5.25 13.79
C GLU A 320 21.62 -6.61 14.47
N PHE A 321 21.99 -6.58 15.76
CA PHE A 321 22.43 -7.75 16.52
C PHE A 321 21.43 -8.12 17.62
N GLY A 322 20.81 -9.28 17.46
CA GLY A 322 19.90 -9.93 18.40
C GLY A 322 18.67 -9.09 18.83
N PRO A 323 17.90 -8.50 17.89
CA PRO A 323 16.71 -7.70 18.20
C PRO A 323 15.59 -8.49 18.91
N ALA A 324 14.60 -7.76 19.42
CA ALA A 324 13.50 -8.32 20.21
C ALA A 324 12.62 -9.29 19.41
N GLU A 325 12.48 -9.08 18.11
CA GLU A 325 11.66 -9.80 17.14
C GLU A 325 12.37 -11.08 16.65
N ASP A 326 13.63 -10.94 16.23
CA ASP A 326 14.51 -12.01 15.74
C ASP A 326 15.85 -12.05 16.50
N PRO A 327 15.90 -12.67 17.69
CA PRO A 327 17.14 -12.81 18.47
C PRO A 327 18.33 -13.52 17.77
N LEU A 328 18.10 -14.11 16.58
CA LEU A 328 19.11 -14.82 15.79
C LEU A 328 19.43 -14.12 14.46
N HIS A 329 18.98 -12.86 14.28
CA HIS A 329 19.09 -12.11 13.03
C HIS A 329 20.48 -12.16 12.38
N GLN A 330 21.53 -11.89 13.14
CA GLN A 330 22.92 -11.88 12.68
C GLN A 330 23.44 -13.20 12.08
N TYR A 331 22.87 -14.35 12.45
CA TYR A 331 23.18 -15.63 11.79
C TYR A 331 22.43 -15.75 10.47
N GLY A 332 21.19 -15.22 10.41
CA GLY A 332 20.42 -15.02 9.19
C GLY A 332 21.11 -14.10 8.18
N SER A 333 21.83 -13.05 8.64
CA SER A 333 22.62 -12.14 7.79
C SER A 333 23.65 -12.86 6.90
N SER A 334 23.99 -14.12 7.19
CA SER A 334 24.81 -15.00 6.34
C SER A 334 24.30 -15.13 4.90
N ILE A 335 22.99 -14.95 4.67
CA ILE A 335 22.41 -14.92 3.32
C ILE A 335 22.97 -13.75 2.47
N PHE A 336 23.41 -12.65 3.10
CA PHE A 336 24.14 -11.58 2.40
C PHE A 336 25.58 -12.00 2.06
N CYS A 337 26.22 -12.85 2.87
CA CYS A 337 27.50 -13.45 2.51
C CYS A 337 27.35 -14.41 1.32
N LYS A 338 26.31 -15.26 1.29
CA LYS A 338 25.95 -16.07 0.11
C LYS A 338 25.64 -15.21 -1.12
N TYR A 339 24.96 -14.08 -0.97
CA TYR A 339 24.76 -13.12 -2.08
C TYR A 339 26.09 -12.57 -2.60
N LEU A 340 26.96 -12.13 -1.70
CA LEU A 340 28.27 -11.58 -2.05
C LEU A 340 29.14 -12.63 -2.74
N SER A 341 29.19 -13.88 -2.25
CA SER A 341 29.99 -14.94 -2.88
C SER A 341 29.40 -15.44 -4.22
N GLU A 342 28.08 -15.69 -4.31
CA GLU A 342 27.45 -16.16 -5.55
C GLU A 342 27.41 -15.09 -6.66
N LYS A 343 27.23 -13.81 -6.31
CA LYS A 343 27.02 -12.74 -7.30
C LYS A 343 28.24 -11.86 -7.56
N HIS A 344 29.26 -11.89 -6.69
CA HIS A 344 30.49 -11.10 -6.86
C HIS A 344 31.74 -11.98 -6.63
N SER A 345 32.49 -12.28 -7.69
CA SER A 345 33.85 -12.87 -7.65
C SER A 345 34.10 -14.14 -6.81
N GLY A 346 33.06 -14.86 -6.37
CA GLY A 346 33.20 -16.05 -5.52
C GLY A 346 33.49 -15.75 -4.05
N SER A 347 33.71 -16.79 -3.26
CA SER A 347 34.07 -16.74 -1.82
C SER A 347 35.27 -15.83 -1.51
N ASN A 348 36.18 -15.62 -2.47
CA ASN A 348 37.27 -14.63 -2.37
C ASN A 348 36.78 -13.20 -2.09
N THR A 349 35.53 -12.84 -2.40
CA THR A 349 34.94 -11.55 -2.00
C THR A 349 34.87 -11.42 -0.48
N ILE A 350 34.38 -12.43 0.24
CA ILE A 350 34.30 -12.40 1.71
C ILE A 350 35.70 -12.32 2.32
N LYS A 351 36.67 -13.04 1.76
CA LYS A 351 38.08 -12.89 2.15
C LYS A 351 38.63 -11.48 1.88
N THR A 352 38.30 -10.89 0.73
CA THR A 352 38.73 -9.53 0.36
C THR A 352 38.16 -8.49 1.33
N ILE A 353 36.94 -8.71 1.84
CA ILE A 353 36.32 -7.88 2.89
C ILE A 353 37.11 -8.01 4.18
N TRP A 354 37.40 -9.24 4.64
CA TRP A 354 38.23 -9.46 5.84
C TRP A 354 39.65 -8.87 5.69
N ASP A 355 40.27 -8.92 4.51
CA ASP A 355 41.53 -8.22 4.20
C ASP A 355 41.40 -6.66 4.20
N LYS A 356 40.20 -6.09 4.41
CA LYS A 356 39.96 -4.66 4.67
C LYS A 356 39.53 -4.35 6.12
N CYS A 357 38.86 -5.28 6.80
CA CYS A 357 38.46 -5.14 8.22
C CYS A 357 39.60 -4.67 9.12
N VAL A 358 40.85 -5.07 8.81
CA VAL A 358 42.10 -4.65 9.49
C VAL A 358 42.30 -3.12 9.61
N ASP A 359 41.70 -2.32 8.71
CA ASP A 359 41.83 -0.85 8.67
C ASP A 359 40.46 -0.11 8.72
N LYS A 360 39.34 -0.84 8.69
CA LYS A 360 37.99 -0.34 8.35
C LYS A 360 36.90 -1.20 9.00
N ASN A 361 35.74 -0.62 9.31
CA ASN A 361 34.61 -1.42 9.79
C ASN A 361 33.98 -2.27 8.67
N SER A 362 33.03 -3.13 9.03
CA SER A 362 32.42 -4.10 8.11
C SER A 362 31.82 -3.44 6.86
N LEU A 363 31.00 -2.40 7.03
CA LEU A 363 30.32 -1.71 5.93
C LEU A 363 31.28 -1.00 4.97
N ASP A 364 32.30 -0.29 5.47
CA ASP A 364 33.35 0.27 4.63
C ASP A 364 34.13 -0.82 3.89
N SER A 365 34.40 -1.95 4.56
CA SER A 365 35.14 -3.08 4.01
C SER A 365 34.37 -3.79 2.88
N ILE A 366 33.06 -3.98 3.04
CA ILE A 366 32.16 -4.52 2.00
C ILE A 366 32.12 -3.56 0.80
N ALA A 367 31.94 -2.26 1.04
CA ALA A 367 31.94 -1.26 -0.02
C ALA A 367 33.28 -1.20 -0.79
N ILE A 368 34.41 -1.27 -0.09
CA ILE A 368 35.75 -1.29 -0.71
C ILE A 368 36.00 -2.59 -1.49
N ALA A 369 35.50 -3.74 -1.04
CA ALA A 369 35.60 -5.01 -1.79
C ALA A 369 34.75 -4.98 -3.08
N LEU A 370 33.57 -4.36 -3.04
CA LEU A 370 32.76 -4.03 -4.23
C LEU A 370 33.40 -2.91 -5.09
N GLY A 371 34.42 -2.25 -4.58
CA GLY A 371 35.25 -1.27 -5.28
C GLY A 371 34.76 0.17 -5.21
N ASP A 372 34.01 0.56 -4.18
CA ASP A 372 33.84 1.99 -3.81
C ASP A 372 35.16 2.48 -3.18
N THR A 373 35.78 3.51 -3.76
CA THR A 373 37.21 3.83 -3.51
C THR A 373 37.52 4.56 -2.20
N SER A 374 36.53 4.77 -1.32
CA SER A 374 36.66 5.62 -0.13
C SER A 374 35.97 5.10 1.14
N GLY A 375 35.20 4.02 1.06
CA GLY A 375 34.28 3.56 2.10
C GLY A 375 32.87 3.36 1.53
N PHE A 376 31.86 3.35 2.41
CA PHE A 376 30.44 3.20 2.06
C PHE A 376 30.04 4.11 0.89
N GLY A 377 29.37 3.53 -0.11
CA GLY A 377 29.21 4.20 -1.40
C GLY A 377 28.20 3.57 -2.35
N SER A 378 28.23 4.07 -3.58
CA SER A 378 27.21 3.79 -4.60
C SER A 378 27.14 2.32 -5.02
N LYS A 379 28.25 1.57 -5.00
CA LYS A 379 28.26 0.17 -5.38
C LYS A 379 27.75 -0.72 -4.26
N PHE A 380 28.09 -0.44 -3.00
CA PHE A 380 27.44 -1.08 -1.85
C PHE A 380 25.93 -0.88 -1.93
N GLN A 381 25.48 0.36 -2.13
CA GLN A 381 24.06 0.71 -2.23
C GLN A 381 23.34 -0.01 -3.38
N LEU A 382 23.99 -0.20 -4.53
CA LEU A 382 23.46 -0.99 -5.64
C LEU A 382 23.46 -2.50 -5.36
N ALA A 383 24.51 -3.02 -4.70
CA ALA A 383 24.60 -4.43 -4.30
C ALA A 383 23.53 -4.79 -3.27
N PHE A 384 23.31 -3.95 -2.25
CA PHE A 384 22.22 -4.14 -1.27
C PHE A 384 20.84 -4.12 -1.94
N SER A 385 20.60 -3.15 -2.83
CA SER A 385 19.33 -3.09 -3.60
C SER A 385 19.13 -4.30 -4.53
N SER A 386 20.22 -4.93 -4.96
CA SER A 386 20.20 -6.16 -5.77
C SER A 386 20.01 -7.42 -4.92
N PHE A 387 20.59 -7.48 -3.72
CA PHE A 387 20.40 -8.53 -2.73
C PHE A 387 18.94 -8.68 -2.32
N VAL A 388 18.26 -7.57 -2.02
CA VAL A 388 16.81 -7.54 -1.73
C VAL A 388 16.01 -8.14 -2.90
N LEU A 389 16.37 -7.83 -4.15
CA LEU A 389 15.76 -8.49 -5.31
C LEU A 389 16.09 -9.99 -5.37
N THR A 390 17.35 -10.39 -5.19
CA THR A 390 17.77 -11.81 -5.20
C THR A 390 17.00 -12.63 -4.15
N ASN A 391 16.75 -12.08 -2.96
CA ASN A 391 15.90 -12.68 -1.93
C ASN A 391 14.45 -12.89 -2.42
N TYR A 392 13.87 -11.90 -3.11
CA TYR A 392 12.54 -12.04 -3.72
C TYR A 392 12.51 -13.05 -4.89
N TYR A 393 13.51 -13.05 -5.78
CA TYR A 393 13.58 -14.03 -6.88
C TYR A 393 13.71 -15.46 -6.35
N ARG A 394 14.58 -15.62 -5.33
CA ARG A 394 14.93 -16.83 -4.59
C ARG A 394 15.65 -17.90 -5.42
N LEU A 395 15.10 -18.32 -6.56
CA LEU A 395 15.66 -19.37 -7.42
C LEU A 395 16.52 -18.81 -8.58
N PRO A 396 17.45 -19.59 -9.17
CA PRO A 396 18.26 -19.14 -10.30
C PRO A 396 17.43 -18.87 -11.57
N PRO A 397 17.91 -18.02 -12.50
CA PRO A 397 19.25 -17.39 -12.51
C PRO A 397 19.38 -16.13 -11.63
N GLU A 398 18.29 -15.42 -11.34
CA GLU A 398 18.34 -14.15 -10.59
C GLU A 398 18.54 -14.35 -9.07
N GLY A 399 17.99 -15.45 -8.53
CA GLY A 399 18.14 -15.88 -7.13
C GLY A 399 19.38 -16.74 -6.88
N TYR A 400 19.38 -17.49 -5.78
CA TYR A 400 20.49 -18.30 -5.26
C TYR A 400 20.50 -19.72 -5.80
N THR A 401 21.68 -20.32 -5.90
CA THR A 401 21.87 -21.73 -6.31
C THR A 401 21.07 -22.69 -5.43
N GLU A 402 21.06 -22.46 -4.11
CA GLU A 402 20.38 -23.29 -3.11
C GLU A 402 18.99 -22.77 -2.72
N GLY A 403 18.47 -21.77 -3.43
CA GLY A 403 17.23 -21.07 -3.08
C GLY A 403 15.96 -21.93 -3.01
N SER A 404 16.00 -23.20 -3.43
CA SER A 404 14.93 -24.16 -3.15
C SER A 404 14.77 -24.49 -1.67
N LEU A 405 15.83 -24.32 -0.86
CA LEU A 405 15.84 -24.55 0.58
C LEU A 405 15.30 -23.35 1.37
N TYR A 406 15.36 -22.15 0.79
CA TYR A 406 15.04 -20.91 1.51
C TYR A 406 13.52 -20.72 1.59
N PRO A 407 12.97 -20.14 2.67
CA PRO A 407 11.57 -19.73 2.71
C PRO A 407 11.29 -18.63 1.67
N ILE A 408 10.01 -18.31 1.48
CA ILE A 408 9.61 -17.11 0.73
C ILE A 408 9.74 -15.93 1.71
N VAL A 409 10.33 -14.81 1.27
CA VAL A 409 10.34 -13.56 2.04
C VAL A 409 8.93 -13.19 2.50
N HIS A 410 8.80 -12.57 3.68
CA HIS A 410 7.52 -12.04 4.12
C HIS A 410 7.02 -11.00 3.11
N ILE A 411 5.81 -11.23 2.60
CA ILE A 411 5.14 -10.33 1.67
C ILE A 411 3.88 -9.86 2.37
N GLU A 412 3.80 -8.57 2.69
CA GLU A 412 2.56 -8.00 3.17
C GLU A 412 1.56 -7.91 2.01
N ASP A 413 0.47 -8.67 2.14
CA ASP A 413 -0.61 -8.63 1.16
C ASP A 413 -1.55 -7.45 1.44
N PHE A 414 -1.60 -6.52 0.50
CA PHE A 414 -2.56 -5.43 0.47
C PHE A 414 -3.62 -5.63 -0.62
N SER A 415 -3.56 -6.72 -1.40
CA SER A 415 -4.48 -6.93 -2.53
C SER A 415 -5.94 -7.16 -2.10
N ASP A 416 -6.16 -7.75 -0.91
CA ASP A 416 -7.49 -7.87 -0.28
C ASP A 416 -7.93 -6.61 0.49
N LYS A 417 -7.08 -5.58 0.59
CA LYS A 417 -7.39 -4.31 1.29
C LYS A 417 -7.92 -3.21 0.35
N ALA A 418 -8.00 -3.46 -0.96
CA ALA A 418 -8.70 -2.57 -1.88
C ALA A 418 -10.22 -2.70 -1.73
N SER A 419 -10.93 -1.56 -1.77
CA SER A 419 -12.40 -1.58 -1.83
C SER A 419 -12.87 -2.05 -3.21
N GLN A 420 -14.05 -2.68 -3.31
CA GLN A 420 -14.53 -3.24 -4.58
C GLN A 420 -14.73 -2.21 -5.71
N ASN A 421 -14.78 -0.91 -5.37
CA ASN A 421 -14.86 0.15 -6.36
C ASN A 421 -13.52 0.84 -6.61
N GLU A 422 -12.51 0.70 -5.75
CA GLU A 422 -11.38 1.64 -5.70
C GLU A 422 -10.03 0.97 -5.91
N HIS A 423 -9.21 1.65 -6.71
CA HIS A 423 -8.05 1.11 -7.38
C HIS A 423 -6.74 1.39 -6.64
N VAL A 424 -6.84 1.81 -5.37
CA VAL A 424 -5.77 2.44 -4.60
C VAL A 424 -5.36 1.57 -3.43
N PHE A 425 -4.12 1.11 -3.45
CA PHE A 425 -3.50 0.33 -2.38
C PHE A 425 -2.56 1.22 -1.57
N GLN A 426 -2.57 1.10 -0.24
CA GLN A 426 -1.68 1.83 0.67
C GLN A 426 -1.04 0.87 1.67
N ALA A 427 0.28 0.97 1.87
CA ALA A 427 0.98 0.30 2.97
C ALA A 427 1.33 1.30 4.08
N GLY A 428 1.23 0.86 5.34
CA GLY A 428 1.22 1.72 6.52
C GLY A 428 -0.18 2.18 6.93
N THR A 429 -0.45 2.20 8.24
CA THR A 429 -1.77 2.59 8.78
C THR A 429 -1.86 4.06 9.16
N ARG A 430 -2.49 4.84 8.26
CA ARG A 430 -3.13 6.16 8.53
C ARG A 430 -2.20 7.33 8.90
N GLY A 431 -1.86 8.15 7.91
CA GLY A 431 -1.39 9.54 8.10
C GLY A 431 -2.08 10.51 7.14
N ASN A 432 -2.84 11.48 7.65
CA ASN A 432 -3.72 12.33 6.85
C ASN A 432 -2.99 13.55 6.24
N GLY A 433 -2.17 13.33 5.20
CA GLY A 433 -1.68 14.36 4.28
C GLY A 433 -0.72 15.45 4.79
N VAL A 434 -0.38 15.42 6.07
CA VAL A 434 0.70 16.17 6.73
C VAL A 434 1.38 15.19 7.68
N PHE A 435 2.71 15.25 7.86
CA PHE A 435 3.43 14.44 8.85
C PHE A 435 3.01 14.82 10.28
N PRO A 436 2.45 13.90 11.10
CA PRO A 436 2.01 14.20 12.46
C PRO A 436 2.46 13.12 13.47
N ASP A 437 3.76 12.80 13.44
CA ASP A 437 4.58 12.07 14.44
C ASP A 437 4.12 10.70 15.01
N GLU A 438 2.96 10.16 14.64
CA GLU A 438 2.41 8.92 15.21
C GLU A 438 1.90 7.91 14.15
N ASN A 439 2.56 6.73 14.05
CA ASN A 439 2.22 5.55 13.22
C ASN A 439 2.42 5.62 11.69
N ILE A 440 3.50 6.27 11.23
CA ILE A 440 3.97 6.14 9.84
C ILE A 440 4.85 4.88 9.73
N PRO A 441 4.77 4.05 8.67
CA PRO A 441 5.69 2.92 8.53
C PRO A 441 7.11 3.45 8.33
N GLU A 442 8.03 2.92 9.11
CA GLU A 442 9.45 3.23 9.02
C GLU A 442 10.21 1.99 8.61
N LEU A 443 11.26 2.18 7.83
CA LEU A 443 12.29 1.16 7.60
C LEU A 443 13.58 1.66 8.25
N ASP A 444 14.24 0.83 9.05
CA ASP A 444 15.57 1.16 9.56
C ASP A 444 16.58 1.22 8.41
N HIS A 445 17.82 1.65 8.67
CA HIS A 445 18.90 1.50 7.70
C HIS A 445 19.05 0.04 7.23
N LEU A 446 19.73 -0.15 6.09
CA LEU A 446 19.99 -1.44 5.45
C LEU A 446 18.84 -2.48 5.52
N SER A 447 17.61 -2.04 5.25
CA SER A 447 16.38 -2.86 5.37
C SER A 447 15.45 -2.69 4.17
N SER A 448 14.38 -3.50 4.11
CA SER A 448 13.44 -3.55 2.99
C SER A 448 12.04 -4.03 3.40
N GLN A 449 11.07 -3.95 2.49
CA GLN A 449 9.77 -4.58 2.68
C GLN A 449 9.28 -5.14 1.34
N TYR A 450 8.41 -6.15 1.34
CA TYR A 450 7.81 -6.68 0.12
C TYR A 450 6.30 -6.52 0.19
N ILE A 451 5.74 -5.66 -0.66
CA ILE A 451 4.37 -5.17 -0.55
C ILE A 451 3.60 -5.59 -1.80
N LYS A 452 2.59 -6.44 -1.65
CA LYS A 452 1.79 -6.94 -2.79
C LYS A 452 0.53 -6.11 -3.00
N PHE A 453 0.35 -5.62 -4.23
CA PHE A 453 -0.80 -4.79 -4.61
C PHE A 453 -1.83 -5.53 -5.49
N ILE A 454 -1.45 -6.09 -6.64
CA ILE A 454 -2.44 -6.57 -7.63
C ILE A 454 -2.90 -8.02 -7.41
N GLN A 455 -4.22 -8.24 -7.47
CA GLN A 455 -4.85 -9.50 -7.90
C GLN A 455 -5.31 -9.40 -9.37
N PRO A 456 -5.35 -10.51 -10.15
CA PRO A 456 -5.57 -10.48 -11.61
C PRO A 456 -6.87 -9.84 -12.15
N LYS A 457 -7.86 -9.51 -11.29
CA LYS A 457 -9.17 -9.00 -11.73
C LYS A 457 -9.16 -7.57 -12.30
N LEU A 458 -8.08 -6.80 -12.15
CA LEU A 458 -8.03 -5.37 -12.53
C LEU A 458 -7.38 -5.10 -13.91
N VAL A 459 -7.12 -6.14 -14.73
CA VAL A 459 -6.03 -6.13 -15.73
C VAL A 459 -6.46 -6.52 -17.16
N ASP A 460 -7.75 -6.43 -17.48
CA ASP A 460 -8.34 -6.83 -18.78
C ASP A 460 -8.62 -5.67 -19.76
N LYS A 461 -8.27 -4.43 -19.36
CA LYS A 461 -8.19 -3.25 -20.23
C LYS A 461 -6.71 -2.84 -20.41
N PRO A 462 -6.36 -2.05 -21.44
CA PRO A 462 -5.15 -1.25 -21.39
C PRO A 462 -5.28 -0.27 -20.22
N THR A 463 -4.43 -0.47 -19.21
CA THR A 463 -4.61 0.15 -17.89
C THR A 463 -3.25 0.59 -17.36
N LYS A 464 -3.11 1.85 -16.95
CA LYS A 464 -1.90 2.33 -16.25
C LYS A 464 -2.00 1.98 -14.77
N MET A 465 -0.91 1.50 -14.16
CA MET A 465 -0.71 1.62 -12.72
C MET A 465 0.15 2.87 -12.46
N HIS A 466 -0.14 3.54 -11.35
CA HIS A 466 0.45 4.79 -10.91
C HIS A 466 0.95 4.58 -9.48
N ILE A 467 2.25 4.33 -9.29
CA ILE A 467 2.82 4.24 -7.94
C ILE A 467 3.40 5.60 -7.55
N ASN A 468 2.92 6.13 -6.43
CA ASN A 468 3.47 7.27 -5.72
C ASN A 468 4.18 6.73 -4.47
N PHE A 469 5.49 6.96 -4.39
CA PHE A 469 6.33 6.58 -3.26
C PHE A 469 7.00 7.84 -2.71
N ALA A 470 6.87 8.06 -1.41
CA ALA A 470 7.39 9.24 -0.71
C ALA A 470 8.19 8.81 0.51
N VAL A 471 9.32 9.48 0.75
CA VAL A 471 10.29 9.14 1.81
C VAL A 471 10.77 10.41 2.53
N LYS A 472 11.09 10.30 3.83
CA LYS A 472 11.56 11.44 4.65
C LYS A 472 12.98 11.21 5.17
N GLY A 473 13.96 11.63 4.37
CA GLY A 473 15.39 11.53 4.69
C GLY A 473 15.95 10.11 4.55
N GLY A 474 17.27 9.97 4.74
CA GLY A 474 18.01 8.75 4.41
C GLY A 474 18.29 8.61 2.91
N VAL A 475 18.99 7.54 2.53
CA VAL A 475 19.21 7.16 1.13
C VAL A 475 18.35 5.96 0.79
N TRP A 476 17.60 6.04 -0.30
CA TRP A 476 16.59 5.06 -0.66
C TRP A 476 16.84 4.44 -2.03
N ASP A 477 16.15 3.33 -2.28
CA ASP A 477 15.85 2.79 -3.61
C ASP A 477 14.41 2.26 -3.59
N SER A 478 13.81 2.01 -4.75
CA SER A 478 12.55 1.30 -4.82
C SER A 478 12.39 0.51 -6.12
N LYS A 479 11.90 -0.73 -6.00
CA LYS A 479 11.73 -1.66 -7.11
C LYS A 479 10.27 -2.05 -7.25
N VAL A 480 9.86 -2.37 -8.48
CA VAL A 480 8.59 -3.03 -8.77
C VAL A 480 8.89 -4.33 -9.49
N VAL A 481 8.35 -5.45 -8.98
CA VAL A 481 8.43 -6.76 -9.64
C VAL A 481 7.03 -7.16 -10.10
N ARG A 482 6.87 -7.21 -11.43
CA ARG A 482 5.69 -7.79 -12.08
C ARG A 482 5.86 -9.30 -12.12
N VAL A 483 5.02 -10.03 -11.38
CA VAL A 483 4.88 -11.48 -11.53
C VAL A 483 3.87 -11.74 -12.63
N LEU A 484 4.18 -12.61 -13.57
CA LEU A 484 3.36 -12.90 -14.74
C LEU A 484 2.61 -14.23 -14.56
N ASN A 485 1.56 -14.49 -15.34
CA ASN A 485 0.74 -15.71 -15.26
C ASN A 485 1.55 -17.00 -15.56
N THR A 486 2.73 -16.87 -16.17
CA THR A 486 3.71 -17.94 -16.40
C THR A 486 4.59 -18.24 -15.18
N GLY A 487 4.48 -17.47 -14.09
CA GLY A 487 5.42 -17.46 -12.97
C GLY A 487 6.68 -16.63 -13.20
N GLN A 488 6.92 -16.14 -14.42
CA GLN A 488 8.03 -15.24 -14.72
C GLN A 488 7.94 -13.97 -13.87
N LYS A 489 9.05 -13.56 -13.26
CA LYS A 489 9.21 -12.29 -12.54
C LYS A 489 9.94 -11.29 -13.44
N VAL A 490 9.51 -10.03 -13.45
CA VAL A 490 10.15 -8.94 -14.21
C VAL A 490 10.28 -7.72 -13.31
N ALA A 491 11.50 -7.40 -12.89
CA ALA A 491 11.80 -6.23 -12.08
C ALA A 491 11.99 -4.96 -12.93
N MET A 492 11.68 -3.81 -12.34
CA MET A 492 11.96 -2.47 -12.86
C MET A 492 12.25 -1.50 -11.71
N ASP A 493 13.10 -0.51 -11.96
CA ASP A 493 13.42 0.54 -11.00
C ASP A 493 12.32 1.62 -10.97
N LEU A 494 12.07 2.18 -9.79
CA LEU A 494 11.32 3.42 -9.61
C LEU A 494 12.27 4.51 -9.08
N PRO A 495 12.53 5.58 -9.85
CA PRO A 495 13.25 6.75 -9.35
C PRO A 495 12.48 7.45 -8.20
N LEU A 496 13.14 8.36 -7.50
CA LEU A 496 12.69 8.86 -6.18
C LEU A 496 12.20 10.31 -6.19
N ASP A 497 12.02 10.92 -7.36
CA ASP A 497 11.83 12.38 -7.51
C ASP A 497 10.39 12.87 -7.18
N GLY A 498 9.64 12.12 -6.36
CA GLY A 498 8.26 12.45 -5.97
C GLY A 498 7.24 12.43 -7.13
N VAL A 499 7.61 11.81 -8.26
CA VAL A 499 6.78 11.73 -9.47
C VAL A 499 5.81 10.54 -9.36
N ILE A 500 4.62 10.67 -9.95
CA ILE A 500 3.72 9.54 -10.13
C ILE A 500 4.26 8.66 -11.26
N TYR A 501 4.63 7.41 -10.95
CA TYR A 501 5.18 6.49 -11.95
C TYR A 501 4.08 5.72 -12.68
N ASP A 502 3.65 6.30 -13.79
CA ASP A 502 2.82 5.69 -14.82
C ASP A 502 3.54 4.51 -15.51
N PHE A 503 3.18 3.28 -15.19
CA PHE A 503 3.54 2.12 -16.01
C PHE A 503 2.30 1.42 -16.57
N GLY A 504 2.28 1.23 -17.90
CA GLY A 504 1.15 0.65 -18.61
C GLY A 504 1.16 -0.87 -18.58
N ILE A 505 0.04 -1.48 -18.19
CA ILE A 505 -0.27 -2.87 -18.50
C ILE A 505 -1.10 -2.86 -19.79
N SER A 506 -0.49 -3.34 -20.88
CA SER A 506 -1.06 -3.26 -22.23
C SER A 506 -2.10 -4.35 -22.50
N SER A 507 -3.02 -4.07 -23.42
CA SER A 507 -3.91 -5.07 -24.01
C SER A 507 -3.95 -4.88 -25.53
N PRO A 508 -3.72 -5.92 -26.35
CA PRO A 508 -3.38 -7.29 -25.95
C PRO A 508 -1.98 -7.38 -25.30
N ALA A 509 -1.89 -8.07 -24.17
CA ALA A 509 -0.61 -8.41 -23.56
C ALA A 509 0.04 -9.54 -24.36
N LEU A 510 1.27 -9.34 -24.83
CA LEU A 510 2.00 -10.32 -25.62
C LEU A 510 2.48 -11.48 -24.73
N SER A 511 1.83 -12.64 -24.82
CA SER A 511 2.24 -13.94 -24.23
C SER A 511 2.35 -14.07 -22.69
N ASN A 512 2.57 -13.00 -21.91
CA ASN A 512 2.86 -13.08 -20.47
C ASN A 512 2.15 -11.99 -19.64
N GLN A 513 0.82 -12.10 -19.52
CA GLN A 513 -0.02 -11.21 -18.68
C GLN A 513 0.48 -11.10 -17.23
N THR A 514 0.38 -9.90 -16.63
CA THR A 514 0.70 -9.68 -15.20
C THR A 514 -0.34 -10.36 -14.29
N LYS A 515 0.14 -11.18 -13.35
CA LYS A 515 -0.62 -11.89 -12.31
C LYS A 515 -0.67 -11.08 -11.01
N GLU A 516 0.49 -10.62 -10.55
CA GLU A 516 0.70 -9.91 -9.29
C GLU A 516 1.73 -8.80 -9.49
N ILE A 517 1.72 -7.81 -8.61
CA ILE A 517 2.74 -6.76 -8.55
C ILE A 517 3.22 -6.63 -7.11
N ILE A 518 4.53 -6.77 -6.92
CA ILE A 518 5.22 -6.51 -5.67
C ILE A 518 5.96 -5.18 -5.80
N PHE A 519 5.71 -4.26 -4.88
CA PHE A 519 6.53 -3.07 -4.66
C PHE A 519 7.49 -3.33 -3.51
N ILE A 520 8.71 -2.82 -3.63
CA ILE A 520 9.80 -3.07 -2.69
C ILE A 520 10.46 -1.72 -2.37
N PRO A 521 10.11 -1.05 -1.25
CA PRO A 521 10.89 0.05 -0.71
C PRO A 521 12.18 -0.49 -0.06
N ILE A 522 13.29 0.22 -0.24
CA ILE A 522 14.61 -0.19 0.25
C ILE A 522 15.30 1.02 0.89
N ASN A 523 15.57 0.96 2.19
CA ASN A 523 16.39 1.96 2.86
C ASN A 523 17.85 1.49 2.83
N LYS A 524 18.71 2.21 2.13
CA LYS A 524 20.14 1.91 1.92
C LYS A 524 21.06 2.98 2.52
N SER A 525 20.58 3.60 3.60
CA SER A 525 21.38 4.46 4.48
C SER A 525 22.44 3.64 5.24
N ASP A 526 23.47 4.32 5.71
CA ASP A 526 24.57 3.84 6.57
C ASP A 526 24.36 4.17 8.07
N SER A 527 23.24 4.81 8.42
CA SER A 527 23.05 5.48 9.70
C SER A 527 21.80 4.99 10.42
N ALA A 528 22.03 4.19 11.49
CA ALA A 528 21.05 3.60 12.41
C ALA A 528 20.03 4.62 12.93
N ASN A 529 18.93 4.75 12.21
CA ASN A 529 17.85 5.71 12.40
C ASN A 529 16.77 5.30 11.40
N ASN A 530 15.64 4.80 11.91
CA ASN A 530 14.38 4.65 11.17
C ASN A 530 14.11 5.81 10.21
N LYS A 531 13.64 5.47 9.00
CA LYS A 531 13.23 6.44 7.97
C LYS A 531 11.77 6.20 7.60
N PRO A 532 10.86 7.14 7.90
CA PRO A 532 9.46 6.99 7.53
C PRO A 532 9.26 7.12 6.02
N TYR A 533 8.38 6.27 5.49
CA TYR A 533 7.95 6.28 4.10
C TYR A 533 6.43 6.21 3.95
N ASN A 534 5.94 6.36 2.73
CA ASN A 534 4.55 6.14 2.34
C ASN A 534 4.50 5.63 0.89
N VAL A 535 3.61 4.69 0.59
CA VAL A 535 3.36 4.22 -0.78
C VAL A 535 1.87 4.14 -1.07
N ILE A 536 1.48 4.66 -2.24
CA ILE A 536 0.11 4.69 -2.75
C ILE A 536 0.14 4.22 -4.21
N ALA A 537 -0.62 3.17 -4.55
CA ALA A 537 -0.63 2.59 -5.90
C ALA A 537 -2.04 2.60 -6.53
N SER A 538 -2.25 3.36 -7.61
CA SER A 538 -3.56 3.62 -8.27
C SER A 538 -3.64 3.02 -9.70
N VAL A 539 -4.82 2.76 -10.29
CA VAL A 539 -4.97 1.97 -11.56
C VAL A 539 -6.06 2.51 -12.54
N VAL A 540 -5.77 2.75 -13.84
CA VAL A 540 -6.52 3.69 -14.77
C VAL A 540 -6.69 3.27 -16.28
N PRO A 541 -7.92 3.10 -16.84
CA PRO A 541 -8.28 2.91 -18.29
C PRO A 541 -8.65 4.20 -19.12
N GLN A 542 -9.03 4.09 -20.43
CA GLN A 542 -8.56 5.07 -21.46
C GLN A 542 -9.42 5.73 -22.63
N PHE A 543 -10.68 5.42 -23.06
CA PHE A 543 -11.20 5.91 -24.41
C PHE A 543 -12.73 6.27 -24.62
N ARG A 544 -13.08 7.18 -25.57
CA ARG A 544 -14.43 7.39 -26.23
C ARG A 544 -14.43 8.29 -27.51
N GLU A 545 -15.45 8.22 -28.39
CA GLU A 545 -15.58 8.87 -29.75
C GLU A 545 -16.66 10.01 -29.84
N ILE A 546 -16.62 10.93 -30.83
CA ILE A 546 -17.55 12.08 -31.00
C ILE A 546 -17.98 12.40 -32.47
N TYR A 547 -19.29 12.29 -32.75
CA TYR A 547 -20.14 12.96 -33.78
C TYR A 547 -20.04 12.65 -35.31
N THR A 548 -21.19 12.78 -35.99
CA THR A 548 -21.43 12.62 -37.44
C THR A 548 -22.31 13.77 -37.98
N PRO A 549 -22.00 14.42 -39.11
CA PRO A 549 -22.77 15.55 -39.65
C PRO A 549 -24.15 15.18 -40.22
N ASN A 550 -25.05 16.17 -40.34
CA ASN A 550 -26.30 16.04 -41.11
C ASN A 550 -26.01 15.80 -42.60
N THR A 551 -26.82 14.95 -43.24
CA THR A 551 -26.57 14.37 -44.57
C THR A 551 -26.92 15.25 -45.76
N ASP A 552 -27.54 16.41 -45.55
CA ASP A 552 -28.38 17.08 -46.56
C ASP A 552 -27.64 17.61 -47.81
N ASN A 553 -26.31 17.77 -47.75
CA ASN A 553 -25.46 18.21 -48.89
C ASN A 553 -24.40 17.18 -49.37
N GLY A 554 -24.35 15.97 -48.79
CA GLY A 554 -23.65 14.81 -49.37
C GLY A 554 -22.10 14.80 -49.46
N THR A 555 -21.38 15.82 -48.97
CA THR A 555 -19.91 15.97 -49.18
C THR A 555 -19.01 15.50 -48.01
N THR A 556 -19.56 15.25 -46.81
CA THR A 556 -18.78 14.87 -45.61
C THR A 556 -19.41 13.68 -44.90
N LYS A 557 -18.59 12.77 -44.34
CA LYS A 557 -19.05 11.54 -43.67
C LYS A 557 -18.81 11.50 -42.17
N THR A 558 -17.58 11.77 -41.71
CA THR A 558 -17.16 11.55 -40.32
C THR A 558 -15.97 12.42 -39.93
N ILE A 559 -15.90 12.74 -38.63
CA ILE A 559 -14.69 13.24 -37.95
C ILE A 559 -14.36 12.21 -36.84
N LYS A 560 -13.08 11.99 -36.53
CA LYS A 560 -12.66 11.20 -35.36
C LYS A 560 -11.53 11.89 -34.63
N ASN A 561 -11.62 11.96 -33.29
CA ASN A 561 -10.50 12.39 -32.44
C ASN A 561 -9.50 11.23 -32.30
N LEU A 562 -8.22 11.51 -32.55
CA LEU A 562 -7.10 10.56 -32.45
C LEU A 562 -6.38 10.63 -31.09
N LYS A 563 -6.79 11.55 -30.20
CA LYS A 563 -6.34 11.65 -28.81
C LYS A 563 -7.38 11.08 -27.85
N ASN A 564 -6.90 10.43 -26.79
CA ASN A 564 -7.72 9.66 -25.85
C ASN A 564 -8.68 10.51 -24.97
N ILE A 565 -8.60 11.84 -25.02
CA ILE A 565 -9.42 12.77 -24.23
C ILE A 565 -10.01 13.89 -25.12
N ASN A 566 -11.19 14.37 -24.73
CA ASN A 566 -11.97 15.42 -25.40
C ASN A 566 -12.04 16.74 -24.58
N HIS A 567 -11.25 16.81 -23.52
CA HIS A 567 -11.01 17.99 -22.70
C HIS A 567 -9.53 18.30 -22.89
N TRP A 568 -9.23 19.44 -23.50
CA TRP A 568 -7.86 19.80 -23.89
C TRP A 568 -7.38 20.95 -23.02
N PHE A 569 -6.19 20.80 -22.46
CA PHE A 569 -5.55 21.75 -21.56
C PHE A 569 -4.41 22.48 -22.28
N ASN A 570 -3.80 23.47 -21.62
CA ASN A 570 -2.67 24.21 -22.15
C ASN A 570 -1.49 23.29 -22.45
N GLY A 571 -0.97 23.31 -23.69
CA GLY A 571 0.09 22.40 -24.14
C GLY A 571 -0.40 21.09 -24.76
N ASP A 572 -1.69 20.74 -24.67
CA ASP A 572 -2.22 19.57 -25.36
C ASP A 572 -2.22 19.74 -26.88
N THR A 573 -2.16 18.62 -27.60
CA THR A 573 -2.25 18.60 -29.06
C THR A 573 -3.57 17.98 -29.49
N ILE A 574 -4.35 18.71 -30.28
CA ILE A 574 -5.57 18.23 -30.95
C ILE A 574 -5.16 17.51 -32.23
N GLU A 575 -5.73 16.33 -32.48
CA GLU A 575 -5.38 15.48 -33.63
C GLU A 575 -6.64 14.77 -34.13
N LEU A 576 -6.96 14.93 -35.41
CA LEU A 576 -8.28 14.61 -35.98
C LEU A 576 -8.14 13.88 -37.32
N GLU A 577 -8.97 12.86 -37.55
CA GLU A 577 -9.24 12.31 -38.90
C GLU A 577 -10.55 12.91 -39.44
N VAL A 578 -10.55 13.38 -40.68
CA VAL A 578 -11.74 13.90 -41.40
C VAL A 578 -11.92 13.11 -42.70
N THR A 579 -13.15 12.63 -42.97
CA THR A 579 -13.47 11.87 -44.19
C THR A 579 -14.50 12.61 -45.06
N LEU A 580 -14.09 13.00 -46.28
CA LEU A 580 -14.93 13.64 -47.30
C LEU A 580 -15.49 12.60 -48.28
N SER A 581 -16.77 12.64 -48.60
CA SER A 581 -17.46 11.65 -49.45
C SER A 581 -17.40 11.94 -50.96
N GLY A 582 -16.64 12.94 -51.40
CA GLY A 582 -16.50 13.32 -52.82
C GLY A 582 -15.21 14.08 -53.12
N GLU A 583 -15.14 14.70 -54.30
CA GLU A 583 -13.97 15.44 -54.82
C GLU A 583 -13.78 16.82 -54.14
N GLY A 584 -13.58 16.81 -52.82
CA GLY A 584 -13.26 18.00 -52.03
C GLY A 584 -11.78 18.05 -51.61
N SER A 585 -11.33 19.23 -51.16
CA SER A 585 -9.98 19.40 -50.59
C SER A 585 -9.98 20.32 -49.36
N ILE A 586 -8.97 20.15 -48.50
CA ILE A 586 -8.75 20.92 -47.26
C ILE A 586 -7.28 21.34 -47.22
N THR A 587 -7.00 22.59 -46.87
CA THR A 587 -5.65 23.15 -46.68
C THR A 587 -5.54 23.87 -45.33
N GLY A 588 -4.32 24.18 -44.87
CA GLY A 588 -4.09 24.84 -43.57
C GLY A 588 -4.69 26.25 -43.46
N ASP A 589 -5.01 26.90 -44.58
CA ASP A 589 -5.75 28.17 -44.60
C ASP A 589 -7.26 28.01 -44.32
N ASP A 590 -7.79 26.78 -44.41
CA ASP A 590 -9.21 26.46 -44.29
C ASP A 590 -9.61 26.02 -42.87
N VAL A 591 -8.68 26.05 -41.90
CA VAL A 591 -8.86 25.56 -40.52
C VAL A 591 -8.64 26.67 -39.49
N ASP A 592 -9.53 26.78 -38.51
CA ASP A 592 -9.48 27.78 -37.44
C ASP A 592 -9.66 27.16 -36.04
N PHE A 593 -8.65 27.33 -35.16
CA PHE A 593 -8.67 26.93 -33.74
C PHE A 593 -8.67 28.13 -32.77
N SER A 594 -8.91 29.36 -33.24
CA SER A 594 -8.80 30.61 -32.44
C SER A 594 -9.66 30.66 -31.17
N GLN A 595 -10.75 29.89 -31.10
CA GLN A 595 -11.53 29.76 -29.87
C GLN A 595 -10.85 28.84 -28.85
N PHE A 596 -10.20 27.76 -29.29
CA PHE A 596 -9.48 26.85 -28.39
C PHE A 596 -8.21 27.50 -27.81
N ASP A 597 -7.47 28.24 -28.63
CA ASP A 597 -6.19 28.86 -28.26
C ASP A 597 -6.16 30.36 -28.58
N SER A 598 -6.01 31.20 -27.54
CA SER A 598 -5.89 32.65 -27.69
C SER A 598 -4.63 33.10 -28.47
N ASN A 599 -3.68 32.20 -28.72
CA ASN A 599 -2.46 32.44 -29.49
C ASN A 599 -2.48 31.77 -30.88
N PHE A 600 -3.65 31.34 -31.36
CA PHE A 600 -3.79 30.55 -32.59
C PHE A 600 -3.06 31.15 -33.80
N ASN A 601 -2.30 30.30 -34.48
CA ASN A 601 -1.66 30.62 -35.75
C ASN A 601 -1.87 29.46 -36.74
N LYS A 602 -2.63 29.72 -37.81
CA LYS A 602 -2.92 28.72 -38.87
C LYS A 602 -1.69 28.13 -39.56
N ARG A 603 -0.52 28.78 -39.52
CA ARG A 603 0.74 28.20 -40.00
C ARG A 603 1.22 26.99 -39.18
N ASN A 604 0.67 26.80 -37.98
CA ASN A 604 0.96 25.68 -37.10
C ASN A 604 -0.04 24.51 -37.26
N VAL A 605 -1.02 24.64 -38.17
CA VAL A 605 -1.93 23.53 -38.52
C VAL A 605 -1.24 22.65 -39.56
N SER A 606 -1.01 21.38 -39.21
CA SER A 606 -0.53 20.37 -40.15
C SER A 606 -1.72 19.60 -40.73
N ILE A 607 -1.68 19.28 -42.03
CA ILE A 607 -2.69 18.45 -42.72
C ILE A 607 -1.99 17.42 -43.61
N SER A 608 -2.43 16.16 -43.57
CA SER A 608 -1.91 15.09 -44.43
C SER A 608 -2.30 15.26 -45.90
N SER A 609 -1.53 14.65 -46.80
CA SER A 609 -2.01 14.36 -48.16
C SER A 609 -3.25 13.47 -48.08
N GLY A 610 -4.31 13.82 -48.82
CA GLY A 610 -5.59 13.08 -48.79
C GLY A 610 -5.45 11.63 -49.27
N PHE A 611 -5.93 10.68 -48.48
CA PHE A 611 -5.86 9.25 -48.78
C PHE A 611 -7.24 8.70 -49.19
N VAL A 612 -7.34 8.10 -50.38
CA VAL A 612 -8.60 7.62 -50.94
C VAL A 612 -8.99 6.26 -50.34
N THR A 613 -10.22 6.15 -49.83
CA THR A 613 -10.80 4.92 -49.25
C THR A 613 -12.18 4.63 -49.86
N SER A 614 -12.72 3.44 -49.59
CA SER A 614 -14.11 3.09 -49.92
C SER A 614 -15.14 3.94 -49.15
N GLU A 615 -14.73 4.63 -48.08
CA GLU A 615 -15.59 5.56 -47.34
C GLU A 615 -15.59 6.96 -47.96
N GLY A 616 -14.45 7.39 -48.52
CA GLY A 616 -14.19 8.76 -48.98
C GLY A 616 -12.70 9.10 -48.99
N ILE A 617 -12.34 10.37 -49.19
CA ILE A 617 -10.96 10.86 -49.06
C ILE A 617 -10.72 11.26 -47.60
N LYS A 618 -9.68 10.69 -46.97
CA LYS A 618 -9.31 10.93 -45.57
C LYS A 618 -8.15 11.92 -45.43
N TYR A 619 -8.27 12.81 -44.46
CA TYR A 619 -7.25 13.79 -44.07
C TYR A 619 -7.01 13.71 -42.56
N THR A 620 -5.75 13.71 -42.13
CA THR A 620 -5.38 13.93 -40.72
C THR A 620 -5.02 15.40 -40.52
N ILE A 621 -5.56 16.03 -39.48
CA ILE A 621 -5.32 17.42 -39.10
C ILE A 621 -4.73 17.46 -37.67
N THR A 622 -3.67 18.24 -37.46
CA THR A 622 -2.98 18.34 -36.15
C THR A 622 -2.70 19.79 -35.77
N TYR A 623 -2.96 20.15 -34.51
CA TYR A 623 -2.66 21.47 -33.93
C TYR A 623 -2.32 21.38 -32.44
N SER A 624 -1.28 22.08 -31.98
CA SER A 624 -0.88 22.12 -30.56
C SER A 624 -1.30 23.43 -29.89
N ILE A 625 -2.04 23.33 -28.78
CA ILE A 625 -2.54 24.46 -27.98
C ILE A 625 -1.37 25.09 -27.21
N SER A 626 -1.26 26.41 -27.25
CA SER A 626 -0.26 27.16 -26.49
C SER A 626 -0.28 26.84 -25.00
N THR A 627 0.89 26.70 -24.40
CA THR A 627 1.06 26.59 -22.93
C THR A 627 0.63 27.86 -22.20
N THR A 628 0.61 29.01 -22.88
CA THR A 628 0.18 30.32 -22.36
C THR A 628 -1.27 30.68 -22.71
N ASN A 629 -2.06 29.72 -23.20
CA ASN A 629 -3.49 29.92 -23.48
C ASN A 629 -4.27 30.30 -22.21
N THR A 630 -5.26 31.18 -22.35
CA THR A 630 -6.10 31.66 -21.23
C THR A 630 -7.58 31.36 -21.43
N ASN A 631 -7.94 30.70 -22.53
CA ASN A 631 -9.33 30.39 -22.86
C ASN A 631 -9.88 29.26 -21.98
N SER A 632 -11.13 29.37 -21.55
CA SER A 632 -11.82 28.30 -20.79
C SER A 632 -13.32 28.25 -21.12
N GLY A 633 -13.96 27.11 -20.79
CA GLY A 633 -15.29 26.74 -21.22
C GLY A 633 -15.28 25.93 -22.53
N GLN A 634 -16.47 25.62 -23.05
CA GLN A 634 -16.62 24.97 -24.37
C GLN A 634 -16.17 25.92 -25.49
N LYS A 635 -15.43 25.40 -26.46
CA LYS A 635 -14.92 26.10 -27.66
C LYS A 635 -15.24 25.31 -28.91
N THR A 636 -15.29 26.02 -30.05
CA THR A 636 -15.56 25.45 -31.36
C THR A 636 -14.42 25.80 -32.32
N ALA A 637 -13.99 24.83 -33.11
CA ALA A 637 -13.03 25.00 -34.19
C ALA A 637 -13.69 24.60 -35.51
N THR A 638 -13.31 25.29 -36.58
CA THR A 638 -14.01 25.27 -37.86
C THR A 638 -13.07 24.84 -38.97
N ILE A 639 -13.51 23.90 -39.80
CA ILE A 639 -12.83 23.42 -40.99
C ILE A 639 -13.73 23.70 -42.20
N LYS A 640 -13.22 24.42 -43.19
CA LYS A 640 -13.93 24.73 -44.44
C LYS A 640 -13.57 23.71 -45.51
N VAL A 641 -14.52 23.41 -46.38
CA VAL A 641 -14.34 22.45 -47.48
C VAL A 641 -14.79 23.10 -48.79
N TYR A 642 -14.00 22.90 -49.83
CA TYR A 642 -14.22 23.44 -51.18
C TYR A 642 -14.18 22.33 -52.23
N ASP A 643 -14.88 22.54 -53.34
CA ASP A 643 -14.76 21.69 -54.53
C ASP A 643 -13.42 21.95 -55.26
N LEU A 644 -13.12 21.13 -56.28
CA LEU A 644 -11.93 21.30 -57.13
C LEU A 644 -11.87 22.63 -57.92
N LEU A 645 -12.96 23.40 -57.96
CA LEU A 645 -13.05 24.70 -58.64
C LEU A 645 -13.04 25.89 -57.65
N ARG A 646 -12.93 25.62 -56.33
CA ARG A 646 -13.06 26.57 -55.22
C ARG A 646 -14.36 27.37 -55.18
N ASN A 647 -15.46 26.78 -55.64
CA ASN A 647 -16.80 27.25 -55.34
C ASN A 647 -17.17 26.91 -53.89
N ALA A 648 -17.74 27.87 -53.17
CA ALA A 648 -18.11 27.70 -51.76
C ALA A 648 -19.46 26.98 -51.63
N TYR A 649 -19.43 25.68 -51.35
CA TYR A 649 -20.60 24.90 -50.95
C TYR A 649 -20.72 24.94 -49.42
N ASN A 650 -21.76 25.63 -48.91
CA ASN A 650 -21.90 25.92 -47.48
C ASN A 650 -22.17 24.68 -46.62
N THR A 651 -21.10 24.11 -46.06
CA THR A 651 -21.09 23.34 -44.81
C THR A 651 -19.75 23.59 -44.10
N ASP A 652 -19.70 24.58 -43.20
CA ASP A 652 -18.58 24.76 -42.27
C ASP A 652 -18.57 23.56 -41.29
N ILE A 653 -17.51 22.75 -41.32
CA ILE A 653 -17.37 21.58 -40.44
C ILE A 653 -16.89 22.07 -39.08
N SER A 654 -17.80 22.13 -38.11
CA SER A 654 -17.51 22.53 -36.74
C SER A 654 -17.38 21.33 -35.82
N PHE A 655 -16.36 21.31 -34.97
CA PHE A 655 -16.26 20.40 -33.81
C PHE A 655 -16.01 21.21 -32.54
N ALA A 656 -16.52 20.71 -31.41
CA ALA A 656 -16.48 21.41 -30.14
C ALA A 656 -15.99 20.51 -29.00
N GLY A 657 -15.38 21.12 -27.99
CA GLY A 657 -14.86 20.47 -26.80
C GLY A 657 -14.44 21.49 -25.74
N TYR A 658 -13.89 21.05 -24.62
CA TYR A 658 -13.80 21.85 -23.41
C TYR A 658 -12.35 22.17 -22.99
N VAL A 659 -12.12 23.38 -22.47
CA VAL A 659 -10.84 23.85 -21.93
C VAL A 659 -11.08 24.41 -20.52
N GLY A 660 -10.21 24.09 -19.54
CA GLY A 660 -10.26 24.68 -18.18
C GLY A 660 -10.43 23.68 -17.04
N TYR A 661 -10.77 24.17 -15.84
CA TYR A 661 -10.97 23.34 -14.64
C TYR A 661 -12.10 22.30 -14.83
N ASN A 662 -12.06 21.22 -14.03
CA ASN A 662 -13.05 20.15 -14.00
C ASN A 662 -14.40 20.60 -13.38
N ILE A 663 -15.13 21.49 -14.06
CA ILE A 663 -16.45 21.97 -13.66
C ILE A 663 -17.44 21.69 -14.79
N LEU A 664 -18.59 21.12 -14.43
CA LEU A 664 -19.70 20.85 -15.33
C LEU A 664 -20.89 21.72 -14.95
N GLN A 665 -21.35 22.57 -15.86
CA GLN A 665 -22.62 23.28 -15.73
C GLN A 665 -23.77 22.30 -16.04
N LEU A 666 -24.78 22.23 -15.16
CA LEU A 666 -25.90 21.28 -15.30
C LEU A 666 -27.17 21.96 -15.83
N THR A 667 -27.41 23.22 -15.50
CA THR A 667 -28.55 24.01 -16.02
C THR A 667 -28.07 25.21 -16.82
N THR A 668 -28.92 25.71 -17.72
CA THR A 668 -28.68 26.96 -18.45
C THR A 668 -29.94 27.83 -18.44
N GLY A 669 -29.86 29.00 -17.81
CA GLY A 669 -30.89 30.03 -17.83
C GLY A 669 -31.64 30.19 -16.51
N GLN A 670 -31.68 31.45 -16.04
CA GLN A 670 -32.25 31.94 -14.78
C GLN A 670 -33.45 31.14 -14.27
N SER A 671 -33.20 30.23 -13.31
CA SER A 671 -34.15 29.75 -12.28
C SER A 671 -33.57 28.61 -11.42
N GLY A 672 -32.39 28.06 -11.73
CA GLY A 672 -31.78 26.98 -10.94
C GLY A 672 -31.13 27.50 -9.66
N GLN A 673 -31.71 27.18 -8.51
CA GLN A 673 -31.24 27.61 -7.19
C GLN A 673 -31.52 26.55 -6.09
N ASP A 674 -30.90 26.74 -4.93
CA ASP A 674 -30.91 25.86 -3.76
C ASP A 674 -30.63 24.39 -4.14
N SER A 675 -29.47 24.12 -4.77
CA SER A 675 -29.11 22.77 -5.23
C SER A 675 -28.53 21.83 -4.15
N SER A 676 -28.93 20.56 -4.22
CA SER A 676 -28.43 19.47 -3.35
C SER A 676 -28.10 18.24 -4.21
N ILE A 677 -26.92 17.67 -4.02
CA ILE A 677 -26.42 16.51 -4.76
C ILE A 677 -26.76 15.20 -4.05
N SER A 678 -27.05 14.15 -4.81
CA SER A 678 -27.35 12.82 -4.27
C SER A 678 -26.11 12.21 -3.58
N PRO A 679 -26.29 11.31 -2.60
CA PRO A 679 -25.18 10.67 -1.87
C PRO A 679 -24.16 9.97 -2.77
N ASP A 680 -24.63 9.28 -3.81
CA ASP A 680 -23.79 8.59 -4.80
C ASP A 680 -23.19 9.52 -5.86
N GLY A 681 -23.48 10.82 -5.81
CA GLY A 681 -23.02 11.83 -6.76
C GLY A 681 -23.52 11.61 -8.20
N SER A 682 -24.63 10.89 -8.39
CA SER A 682 -25.19 10.59 -9.72
C SER A 682 -26.33 11.53 -10.15
N GLU A 683 -27.05 12.15 -9.21
CA GLU A 683 -28.14 13.10 -9.45
C GLU A 683 -27.99 14.36 -8.59
N VAL A 684 -28.64 15.46 -9.00
CA VAL A 684 -28.71 16.75 -8.28
C VAL A 684 -30.16 17.20 -8.31
N ALA A 685 -30.73 17.47 -7.14
CA ALA A 685 -32.03 18.11 -6.99
C ALA A 685 -31.83 19.63 -6.85
N PHE A 686 -32.77 20.41 -7.36
CA PHE A 686 -32.71 21.88 -7.31
C PHE A 686 -34.10 22.50 -7.46
N VAL A 687 -34.26 23.72 -6.98
CA VAL A 687 -35.44 24.55 -7.23
C VAL A 687 -35.37 25.09 -8.64
N ARG A 688 -36.49 25.03 -9.36
CA ARG A 688 -36.70 25.77 -10.59
C ARG A 688 -37.96 26.62 -10.46
N SER A 689 -37.79 27.93 -10.44
CA SER A 689 -38.90 28.87 -10.54
C SER A 689 -39.46 28.96 -11.98
N ARG A 690 -40.71 29.39 -12.10
CA ARG A 690 -41.32 29.83 -13.37
C ARG A 690 -42.32 30.96 -13.12
N GLN A 691 -42.32 31.96 -13.99
CA GLN A 691 -43.34 33.02 -13.97
C GLN A 691 -44.68 32.44 -14.43
N VAL A 692 -45.77 32.75 -13.72
CA VAL A 692 -47.12 32.25 -14.06
C VAL A 692 -47.99 33.37 -14.64
N VAL A 693 -47.93 34.55 -14.04
CA VAL A 693 -48.48 35.81 -14.56
C VAL A 693 -47.49 36.95 -14.27
N PRO A 694 -47.63 38.16 -14.88
CA PRO A 694 -46.76 39.28 -14.55
C PRO A 694 -46.72 39.55 -13.04
N PHE A 695 -45.51 39.66 -12.50
CA PHE A 695 -45.20 39.82 -11.08
C PHE A 695 -45.44 38.61 -10.15
N GLU A 696 -45.96 37.46 -10.65
CA GLU A 696 -46.11 36.23 -9.86
C GLU A 696 -45.24 35.08 -10.39
N TRP A 697 -44.63 34.34 -9.46
CA TRP A 697 -43.78 33.18 -9.74
C TRP A 697 -44.28 31.99 -8.92
N VAL A 698 -43.92 30.78 -9.34
CA VAL A 698 -44.01 29.57 -8.52
C VAL A 698 -42.67 28.85 -8.58
N SER A 699 -42.27 28.22 -7.48
CA SER A 699 -41.04 27.44 -7.36
C SER A 699 -41.38 25.96 -7.29
N GLU A 700 -40.69 25.13 -8.06
CA GLU A 700 -40.93 23.68 -8.16
C GLU A 700 -39.61 22.92 -8.03
N ILE A 701 -39.61 21.76 -7.36
CA ILE A 701 -38.43 20.89 -7.27
C ILE A 701 -38.27 20.06 -8.55
N TRP A 702 -37.05 20.05 -9.08
CA TRP A 702 -36.57 19.26 -10.22
C TRP A 702 -35.33 18.45 -9.81
N LYS A 703 -34.98 17.43 -10.62
CA LYS A 703 -33.67 16.77 -10.55
C LYS A 703 -33.05 16.57 -11.93
N ILE A 704 -31.73 16.45 -11.98
CA ILE A 704 -30.94 16.16 -13.18
C ILE A 704 -29.78 15.24 -12.80
N ARG A 705 -29.23 14.46 -13.73
CA ARG A 705 -28.02 13.68 -13.46
C ARG A 705 -26.79 14.58 -13.39
N ALA A 706 -25.84 14.21 -12.55
CA ALA A 706 -24.55 14.87 -12.39
C ALA A 706 -23.55 14.57 -13.53
N ASP A 707 -24.08 14.21 -14.72
CA ASP A 707 -23.44 14.21 -16.04
C ASP A 707 -24.14 15.16 -17.05
N GLY A 708 -25.18 15.87 -16.62
CA GLY A 708 -26.00 16.79 -17.43
C GLY A 708 -27.23 16.13 -18.09
N SER A 709 -27.45 14.83 -17.94
CA SER A 709 -28.57 14.11 -18.58
C SER A 709 -29.81 13.96 -17.68
N GLY A 710 -30.95 13.53 -18.24
CA GLY A 710 -32.09 13.04 -17.44
C GLY A 710 -32.87 14.08 -16.62
N LEU A 711 -32.87 15.36 -17.02
CA LEU A 711 -33.64 16.42 -16.35
C LEU A 711 -35.13 16.04 -16.20
N THR A 712 -35.62 16.02 -14.96
CA THR A 712 -36.94 15.51 -14.55
C THR A 712 -37.59 16.46 -13.53
N GLN A 713 -38.88 16.78 -13.69
CA GLN A 713 -39.65 17.53 -12.70
C GLN A 713 -40.19 16.57 -11.62
N LEU A 714 -40.09 16.93 -10.34
CA LEU A 714 -40.55 16.10 -9.22
C LEU A 714 -41.84 16.59 -8.58
N THR A 715 -42.07 17.90 -8.54
CA THR A 715 -43.25 18.51 -7.90
C THR A 715 -43.97 19.47 -8.84
N HIS A 716 -45.29 19.66 -8.63
CA HIS A 716 -46.11 20.57 -9.42
C HIS A 716 -46.80 21.59 -8.50
N ALA A 717 -46.52 22.88 -8.70
CA ALA A 717 -47.07 23.98 -7.91
C ALA A 717 -48.19 24.70 -8.69
N SER A 718 -49.31 24.94 -8.00
CA SER A 718 -50.35 25.89 -8.44
C SER A 718 -49.92 27.33 -8.16
N GLN A 719 -50.71 28.32 -8.61
CA GLN A 719 -50.56 29.71 -8.14
C GLN A 719 -50.51 29.78 -6.60
N HIS A 720 -49.76 30.76 -6.10
CA HIS A 720 -49.54 31.05 -4.67
C HIS A 720 -48.87 29.91 -3.85
N ASN A 721 -48.29 28.90 -4.51
CA ASN A 721 -47.46 27.86 -3.89
C ASN A 721 -46.00 27.94 -4.34
N TYR A 722 -45.06 27.76 -3.41
CA TYR A 722 -43.63 27.68 -3.68
C TYR A 722 -43.03 26.46 -2.99
N HIS A 723 -42.24 25.67 -3.73
CA HIS A 723 -41.44 24.57 -3.22
C HIS A 723 -39.96 24.96 -3.27
N GLU A 724 -39.29 25.00 -2.11
CA GLU A 724 -37.93 25.54 -1.96
C GLU A 724 -37.03 24.66 -1.08
N GLY A 725 -35.71 24.81 -1.18
CA GLY A 725 -34.73 24.11 -0.35
C GLY A 725 -34.81 22.57 -0.42
N PRO A 726 -34.68 21.93 -1.60
CA PRO A 726 -34.65 20.48 -1.70
C PRO A 726 -33.38 19.90 -1.08
N CYS A 727 -33.52 18.91 -0.20
CA CYS A 727 -32.39 18.21 0.39
C CYS A 727 -32.54 16.69 0.25
N TRP A 728 -31.51 16.02 -0.26
CA TRP A 728 -31.48 14.55 -0.35
C TRP A 728 -31.29 13.90 1.01
N SER A 729 -31.94 12.75 1.25
CA SER A 729 -31.53 11.89 2.36
C SER A 729 -30.12 11.33 2.08
N PRO A 730 -29.24 11.17 3.10
CA PRO A 730 -27.95 10.49 2.96
C PRO A 730 -28.06 9.04 2.47
N THR A 731 -29.26 8.46 2.53
CA THR A 731 -29.62 7.14 1.98
C THR A 731 -30.09 7.17 0.51
N GLY A 732 -30.30 8.34 -0.10
CA GLY A 732 -30.72 8.49 -1.51
C GLY A 732 -32.19 8.12 -1.80
N SER A 733 -32.93 7.65 -0.78
CA SER A 733 -34.32 7.18 -0.91
C SER A 733 -35.34 8.31 -0.97
N TYR A 734 -35.04 9.45 -0.34
CA TYR A 734 -35.99 10.54 -0.11
C TYR A 734 -35.41 11.91 -0.43
N ILE A 735 -36.30 12.87 -0.69
CA ILE A 735 -35.99 14.30 -0.80
C ILE A 735 -36.97 15.06 0.11
N SER A 736 -36.46 15.86 1.04
CA SER A 736 -37.24 16.84 1.80
C SER A 736 -37.28 18.18 1.04
N TYR A 737 -38.33 18.97 1.25
CA TYR A 737 -38.42 20.35 0.75
C TYR A 737 -39.40 21.20 1.57
N THR A 738 -39.21 22.52 1.51
CA THR A 738 -40.13 23.52 2.07
C THR A 738 -41.35 23.68 1.17
N TRP A 739 -42.56 23.64 1.73
CA TRP A 739 -43.79 24.04 1.04
C TRP A 739 -44.35 25.33 1.66
N LEU A 740 -44.32 26.41 0.89
CA LEU A 740 -44.91 27.70 1.22
C LEU A 740 -46.29 27.81 0.54
N ILE A 741 -47.33 28.06 1.33
CA ILE A 741 -48.69 28.34 0.88
C ILE A 741 -49.03 29.79 1.22
N ASP A 742 -49.14 30.65 0.21
CA ASP A 742 -49.78 31.96 0.40
C ASP A 742 -51.30 31.82 0.26
N LYS A 743 -52.05 32.37 1.23
CA LYS A 743 -53.52 32.33 1.25
C LYS A 743 -54.07 33.70 0.90
N GLU A 744 -54.57 33.79 -0.32
CA GLU A 744 -55.26 34.94 -0.89
C GLU A 744 -56.14 35.67 0.15
N ASN A 745 -55.96 36.99 0.24
CA ASN A 745 -56.79 37.92 1.02
C ASN A 745 -56.71 37.87 2.57
N ILE A 746 -55.68 37.28 3.19
CA ILE A 746 -55.48 37.43 4.66
C ILE A 746 -54.05 37.77 5.15
N GLY A 747 -53.06 37.90 4.25
CA GLY A 747 -51.71 38.35 4.63
C GLY A 747 -50.97 37.40 5.58
N ARG A 748 -51.23 36.09 5.46
CA ARG A 748 -50.72 35.04 6.35
C ARG A 748 -50.30 33.83 5.51
N CYS A 749 -49.01 33.73 5.24
CA CYS A 749 -48.41 32.53 4.68
C CYS A 749 -48.51 31.38 5.70
N GLY A 750 -48.75 30.16 5.23
CA GLY A 750 -48.52 28.94 5.99
C GLY A 750 -47.32 28.21 5.42
N ILE A 751 -46.47 27.65 6.28
CA ILE A 751 -45.26 26.95 5.86
C ILE A 751 -45.37 25.49 6.35
N GLY A 752 -44.87 24.55 5.57
CA GLY A 752 -44.83 23.17 5.99
C GLY A 752 -43.70 22.37 5.37
N LEU A 753 -43.20 21.42 6.15
CA LEU A 753 -42.16 20.49 5.72
C LEU A 753 -42.79 19.32 4.95
N CYS A 754 -42.31 19.10 3.72
CA CYS A 754 -42.70 17.98 2.89
C CYS A 754 -41.54 17.01 2.69
N VAL A 755 -41.85 15.72 2.54
CA VAL A 755 -40.89 14.69 2.11
C VAL A 755 -41.54 13.83 1.02
N MET A 756 -40.74 13.45 0.03
CA MET A 756 -41.13 12.59 -1.08
C MET A 756 -40.07 11.53 -1.35
N ASN A 757 -40.43 10.48 -2.09
CA ASN A 757 -39.46 9.53 -2.65
C ASN A 757 -38.55 10.24 -3.68
N SER A 758 -37.35 9.74 -3.91
CA SER A 758 -36.39 10.35 -4.86
C SER A 758 -36.79 10.26 -6.35
N ASP A 759 -37.91 9.62 -6.68
CA ASP A 759 -38.57 9.67 -7.99
C ASP A 759 -39.70 10.72 -8.08
N GLY A 760 -39.96 11.46 -6.99
CA GLY A 760 -41.04 12.44 -6.88
C GLY A 760 -42.38 11.85 -6.41
N SER A 761 -42.49 10.52 -6.26
CA SER A 761 -43.71 9.88 -5.77
C SER A 761 -43.88 10.01 -4.25
N ASN A 762 -45.09 9.70 -3.76
CA ASN A 762 -45.40 9.67 -2.32
C ASN A 762 -45.07 10.98 -1.56
N GLN A 763 -45.35 12.14 -2.18
CA GLN A 763 -45.28 13.45 -1.52
C GLN A 763 -46.22 13.48 -0.30
N GLN A 764 -45.65 13.65 0.89
CA GLN A 764 -46.38 13.75 2.16
C GLN A 764 -45.97 15.01 2.93
N VAL A 765 -46.95 15.63 3.59
CA VAL A 765 -46.81 16.88 4.35
C VAL A 765 -46.77 16.53 5.84
N PHE A 766 -45.64 16.75 6.50
CA PHE A 766 -45.42 16.26 7.86
C PHE A 766 -45.76 17.27 8.95
N LEU A 767 -45.58 18.57 8.66
CA LEU A 767 -45.80 19.65 9.62
C LEU A 767 -46.59 20.80 8.96
N PRO A 768 -47.93 20.81 9.01
CA PRO A 768 -48.72 21.98 8.63
C PRO A 768 -48.72 23.00 9.79
N THR A 769 -48.06 24.16 9.66
CA THR A 769 -48.09 25.17 10.73
C THR A 769 -49.48 25.78 10.88
N THR A 770 -50.12 25.53 12.03
CA THR A 770 -51.46 26.05 12.32
C THR A 770 -51.41 27.33 13.14
N ARG A 771 -51.60 28.46 12.43
CA ARG A 771 -51.88 29.83 12.89
C ARG A 771 -50.72 30.78 13.23
N ASP A 772 -50.83 31.94 12.59
CA ASP A 772 -50.64 33.29 13.11
C ASP A 772 -49.20 33.84 13.22
N HIS A 773 -48.63 34.05 12.03
CA HIS A 773 -47.41 34.79 11.70
C HIS A 773 -46.11 34.15 12.19
N ASP A 774 -45.23 33.83 11.24
CA ASP A 774 -43.83 34.27 11.25
C ASP A 774 -43.28 34.28 9.82
N TRP A 775 -42.23 35.06 9.56
CA TRP A 775 -41.52 35.09 8.27
C TRP A 775 -40.13 34.46 8.46
N TYR A 776 -39.64 33.72 7.45
CA TYR A 776 -38.43 32.89 7.47
C TYR A 776 -38.51 31.61 8.33
N GLU A 777 -39.43 30.70 7.98
CA GLU A 777 -39.09 29.26 8.01
C GLU A 777 -38.51 28.88 6.64
N ARG A 778 -37.19 28.69 6.56
CA ARG A 778 -36.54 27.91 5.50
C ARG A 778 -35.98 26.65 6.17
N PRO A 779 -36.75 25.56 6.30
CA PRO A 779 -36.23 24.28 6.76
C PRO A 779 -35.30 23.71 5.68
N ASP A 780 -34.01 23.97 5.87
CA ASP A 780 -32.84 23.35 5.23
C ASP A 780 -32.66 21.88 5.65
N GLY A 781 -33.78 21.19 5.87
CA GLY A 781 -33.86 20.05 6.75
C GLY A 781 -33.36 18.76 6.11
N THR A 782 -32.08 18.48 6.33
CA THR A 782 -31.41 17.21 6.02
C THR A 782 -32.22 16.02 6.61
N PRO A 783 -32.81 15.14 5.77
CA PRO A 783 -33.80 14.15 6.23
C PRO A 783 -33.14 12.82 6.63
N TYR A 784 -32.70 12.77 7.89
CA TYR A 784 -31.88 11.75 8.56
C TYR A 784 -32.55 10.38 8.79
N ASP A 785 -33.17 9.73 7.80
CA ASP A 785 -34.03 8.51 7.96
C ASP A 785 -35.30 8.72 8.81
N GLY A 786 -36.07 9.77 8.53
CA GLY A 786 -37.32 10.07 9.25
C GLY A 786 -37.16 11.03 10.44
N ASP A 787 -35.92 11.29 10.85
CA ASP A 787 -35.55 12.48 11.63
C ASP A 787 -35.30 13.67 10.70
N VAL A 788 -35.64 14.89 11.11
CA VAL A 788 -35.27 16.14 10.41
C VAL A 788 -34.86 17.21 11.41
N VAL A 789 -33.76 17.92 11.14
CA VAL A 789 -33.35 19.14 11.89
C VAL A 789 -33.70 20.38 11.07
N PHE A 790 -34.09 21.49 11.70
CA PHE A 790 -34.42 22.74 10.98
C PHE A 790 -34.41 23.97 11.91
N HIS A 791 -34.26 25.16 11.34
CA HIS A 791 -34.51 26.43 12.04
C HIS A 791 -36.01 26.78 12.08
N ARG A 792 -36.47 27.33 13.21
CA ARG A 792 -37.84 27.83 13.42
C ARG A 792 -37.85 29.08 14.31
N ALA A 793 -38.84 29.95 14.09
CA ALA A 793 -39.19 31.07 14.96
C ALA A 793 -40.47 30.77 15.78
N ASP A 794 -40.56 31.35 16.98
CA ASP A 794 -41.75 31.29 17.84
C ASP A 794 -42.11 32.66 18.42
N ASN A 795 -43.25 33.19 17.97
CA ASN A 795 -43.72 34.57 18.20
C ASN A 795 -44.12 34.96 19.65
N VAL A 796 -43.88 34.11 20.66
CA VAL A 796 -44.30 34.36 22.06
C VAL A 796 -43.27 35.19 22.85
N GLY A 797 -42.08 35.43 22.29
CA GLY A 797 -41.07 36.26 22.95
C GLY A 797 -39.76 36.44 22.19
N SER A 798 -39.81 36.59 20.86
CA SER A 798 -38.64 36.67 19.98
C SER A 798 -37.73 35.43 20.04
N GLN A 799 -38.32 34.24 20.24
CA GLN A 799 -37.56 33.00 20.42
C GLN A 799 -37.39 32.29 19.08
N HIS A 800 -36.23 32.48 18.46
CA HIS A 800 -35.79 31.69 17.32
C HIS A 800 -34.86 30.57 17.81
N GLY A 801 -34.81 29.43 17.11
CA GLY A 801 -33.95 28.32 17.48
C GLY A 801 -33.95 27.17 16.50
N ILE A 802 -33.11 26.17 16.80
CA ILE A 802 -32.98 24.93 16.03
C ILE A 802 -33.80 23.85 16.71
N TYR A 803 -34.63 23.17 15.92
CA TYR A 803 -35.50 22.08 16.34
C TYR A 803 -35.12 20.79 15.61
N LYS A 804 -35.39 19.66 16.26
CA LYS A 804 -35.40 18.32 15.67
C LYS A 804 -36.83 17.80 15.72
N TRP A 805 -37.30 17.23 14.62
CA TRP A 805 -38.50 16.41 14.59
C TRP A 805 -38.16 14.96 14.26
N SER A 806 -38.90 14.02 14.85
CA SER A 806 -38.81 12.59 14.61
C SER A 806 -40.21 11.98 14.53
N SER A 807 -40.39 10.96 13.69
CA SER A 807 -41.61 10.15 13.66
C SER A 807 -41.82 9.32 14.93
N GLU A 808 -40.75 9.02 15.69
CA GLU A 808 -40.83 8.23 16.94
C GLU A 808 -40.99 9.11 18.19
N SER A 809 -40.18 10.17 18.34
CA SER A 809 -40.15 11.01 19.54
C SER A 809 -40.91 12.35 19.42
N GLY A 810 -41.38 12.71 18.23
CA GLY A 810 -42.08 13.97 17.99
C GLY A 810 -41.14 15.18 17.89
N MET A 811 -41.56 16.31 18.44
CA MET A 811 -40.84 17.59 18.33
C MET A 811 -39.92 17.85 19.54
N GLN A 812 -38.65 18.15 19.28
CA GLN A 812 -37.62 18.47 20.27
C GLN A 812 -36.97 19.82 19.91
N TYR A 813 -36.78 20.67 20.91
CA TYR A 813 -35.97 21.89 20.81
C TYR A 813 -34.50 21.57 21.16
N LEU A 814 -33.55 22.07 20.38
CA LEU A 814 -32.11 21.82 20.59
C LEU A 814 -31.39 23.02 21.19
N VAL A 815 -31.43 24.19 20.52
CA VAL A 815 -30.69 25.38 20.95
C VAL A 815 -31.36 26.68 20.48
N TYR A 816 -31.20 27.74 21.28
CA TYR A 816 -31.64 29.09 20.94
C TYR A 816 -30.72 29.71 19.88
N SER A 817 -31.28 30.38 18.88
CA SER A 817 -30.49 31.24 17.97
C SER A 817 -31.33 32.38 17.40
N ASP A 818 -30.99 33.64 17.67
CA ASP A 818 -31.74 34.84 17.26
C ASP A 818 -31.55 35.23 15.78
N THR A 819 -30.86 34.42 14.99
CA THR A 819 -30.66 34.59 13.55
C THR A 819 -30.89 33.27 12.82
N TYR A 820 -31.16 33.36 11.50
CA TYR A 820 -31.36 32.17 10.67
C TYR A 820 -30.10 31.29 10.61
N SER A 821 -30.22 30.06 11.13
CA SER A 821 -29.06 29.27 11.61
C SER A 821 -28.53 28.21 10.64
N ALA A 822 -29.31 27.77 9.65
CA ALA A 822 -28.94 26.72 8.68
C ALA A 822 -28.25 25.46 9.28
N PRO A 823 -28.95 24.65 10.12
CA PRO A 823 -28.44 23.38 10.68
C PRO A 823 -28.28 22.21 9.68
N ALA A 824 -27.04 21.81 9.39
CA ALA A 824 -26.72 20.59 8.64
C ALA A 824 -26.32 19.42 9.56
N TRP A 825 -26.94 18.23 9.35
CA TRP A 825 -26.51 16.97 9.98
C TRP A 825 -25.08 16.58 9.57
N ALA A 826 -24.29 16.09 10.52
CA ALA A 826 -23.10 15.31 10.21
C ALA A 826 -23.47 13.94 9.59
N PRO A 827 -22.62 13.36 8.73
CA PRO A 827 -22.81 12.05 8.09
C PRO A 827 -23.15 10.86 8.99
N ASP A 828 -22.98 10.98 10.30
CA ASP A 828 -23.14 9.91 11.31
C ASP A 828 -24.35 10.11 12.26
N LYS A 829 -25.15 11.16 12.07
CA LYS A 829 -26.21 11.63 13.01
C LYS A 829 -25.72 11.92 14.44
N THR A 830 -24.42 12.01 14.74
CA THR A 830 -23.95 12.35 16.10
C THR A 830 -24.00 13.85 16.35
N LYS A 831 -23.79 14.66 15.30
CA LYS A 831 -23.60 16.11 15.38
C LYS A 831 -24.42 16.89 14.35
N ILE A 832 -24.61 18.18 14.64
CA ILE A 832 -25.24 19.18 13.77
C ILE A 832 -24.30 20.39 13.72
N ALA A 833 -23.93 20.86 12.53
CA ALA A 833 -23.25 22.14 12.36
C ALA A 833 -24.27 23.22 12.04
N TYR A 834 -24.10 24.41 12.58
CA TYR A 834 -25.02 25.53 12.41
C TYR A 834 -24.31 26.89 12.53
N ARG A 835 -24.89 27.93 11.96
CA ARG A 835 -24.52 29.32 12.20
C ARG A 835 -25.21 29.85 13.46
N SER A 836 -24.45 30.49 14.34
CA SER A 836 -24.98 31.12 15.56
C SER A 836 -25.09 32.65 15.43
N ASN A 837 -25.70 33.26 16.44
CA ASN A 837 -26.04 34.68 16.59
C ASN A 837 -24.83 35.61 16.43
N ASP A 838 -23.68 35.15 16.90
CA ASP A 838 -22.38 35.83 16.78
C ASP A 838 -21.76 35.72 15.37
N ASN A 839 -22.51 35.14 14.42
CA ASN A 839 -22.13 34.91 13.02
C ASN A 839 -20.97 33.93 12.82
N ASN A 840 -20.61 33.15 13.85
CA ASN A 840 -19.69 32.03 13.72
C ASN A 840 -20.42 30.75 13.31
N ILE A 841 -19.64 29.79 12.82
CA ILE A 841 -20.10 28.40 12.71
C ILE A 841 -19.81 27.70 14.04
N TRP A 842 -20.79 26.91 14.48
CA TRP A 842 -20.81 26.12 15.71
C TRP A 842 -21.20 24.67 15.37
N ILE A 843 -20.88 23.75 16.27
CA ILE A 843 -21.30 22.34 16.21
C ILE A 843 -21.95 21.97 17.56
N MET A 844 -23.03 21.19 17.53
CA MET A 844 -23.66 20.59 18.71
C MET A 844 -23.88 19.08 18.51
N ASN A 845 -24.14 18.35 19.59
CA ASN A 845 -24.63 16.98 19.54
C ASN A 845 -26.10 16.92 19.06
N ASN A 846 -26.52 15.74 18.61
CA ASN A 846 -27.88 15.47 18.10
C ASN A 846 -29.03 15.65 19.10
N ASP A 847 -28.71 15.80 20.39
CA ASP A 847 -29.64 16.06 21.51
C ASP A 847 -29.68 17.53 21.95
N GLY A 848 -28.86 18.40 21.34
CA GLY A 848 -28.68 19.81 21.71
C GLY A 848 -27.57 20.06 22.74
N SER A 849 -26.87 19.02 23.22
CA SER A 849 -25.75 19.16 24.15
C SER A 849 -24.44 19.55 23.43
N ASN A 850 -23.42 19.93 24.22
CA ASN A 850 -22.05 20.18 23.74
C ASN A 850 -21.92 21.14 22.55
N ASN A 851 -22.60 22.29 22.63
CA ASN A 851 -22.46 23.40 21.69
C ASN A 851 -21.03 23.99 21.75
N ILE A 852 -20.28 23.86 20.65
CA ILE A 852 -18.87 24.28 20.50
C ILE A 852 -18.77 25.26 19.33
N LYS A 853 -18.21 26.46 19.57
CA LYS A 853 -17.83 27.42 18.52
C LYS A 853 -16.59 26.91 17.79
N ILE A 854 -16.61 26.91 16.45
CA ILE A 854 -15.48 26.43 15.64
C ILE A 854 -14.84 27.50 14.74
N THR A 855 -15.39 28.72 14.67
CA THR A 855 -14.72 29.86 14.02
C THR A 855 -14.48 30.98 15.03
N ALA A 856 -13.39 31.74 14.88
CA ALA A 856 -13.08 32.84 15.79
C ALA A 856 -13.91 34.10 15.47
N ASP A 857 -14.24 34.90 16.48
CA ASP A 857 -15.12 36.06 16.32
C ASP A 857 -14.61 37.06 15.27
N GLY A 858 -15.45 37.33 14.26
CA GLY A 858 -15.12 38.20 13.12
C GLY A 858 -14.14 37.60 12.09
N SER A 859 -13.61 36.39 12.30
CA SER A 859 -12.70 35.73 11.34
C SER A 859 -13.40 35.25 10.07
N VAL A 860 -14.71 35.05 10.14
CA VAL A 860 -15.60 34.62 9.05
C VAL A 860 -16.83 35.53 8.98
N LYS A 861 -17.40 35.63 7.79
CA LYS A 861 -18.77 36.08 7.56
C LYS A 861 -19.47 35.02 6.70
N PRO A 862 -19.93 33.91 7.29
CA PRO A 862 -20.65 32.89 6.54
C PRO A 862 -21.96 33.48 6.02
N TYR A 863 -22.27 33.20 4.76
CA TYR A 863 -23.64 33.29 4.27
C TYR A 863 -24.43 32.10 4.83
N CYS A 864 -25.75 32.10 4.65
CA CYS A 864 -26.69 31.20 5.33
C CYS A 864 -26.71 29.74 4.81
N THR A 865 -25.62 29.22 4.23
CA THR A 865 -25.53 27.83 3.76
C THR A 865 -24.15 27.22 3.99
N LEU A 866 -24.15 26.03 4.58
CA LEU A 866 -23.00 25.17 4.84
C LEU A 866 -23.40 23.69 4.68
N ASP A 867 -22.43 22.83 4.39
CA ASP A 867 -22.60 21.37 4.33
C ASP A 867 -21.33 20.67 4.86
N TRP A 868 -21.46 19.43 5.32
CA TRP A 868 -20.33 18.62 5.82
C TRP A 868 -19.62 17.91 4.67
N SER A 869 -18.32 17.64 4.83
CA SER A 869 -17.68 16.59 4.03
C SER A 869 -18.20 15.21 4.46
N PRO A 870 -18.25 14.21 3.56
CA PRO A 870 -18.83 12.91 3.88
C PRO A 870 -18.07 12.09 4.94
N ASP A 871 -16.80 12.44 5.19
CA ASP A 871 -15.99 11.86 6.25
C ASP A 871 -16.16 12.57 7.61
N GLY A 872 -17.02 13.59 7.68
CA GLY A 872 -17.30 14.36 8.89
C GLY A 872 -16.17 15.25 9.39
N LYS A 873 -15.10 15.47 8.60
CA LYS A 873 -13.89 16.20 9.05
C LYS A 873 -13.81 17.65 8.57
N LYS A 874 -14.61 18.05 7.58
CA LYS A 874 -14.61 19.39 7.01
C LYS A 874 -16.03 19.93 6.87
N ILE A 875 -16.12 21.25 6.77
CA ILE A 875 -17.34 21.98 6.43
C ILE A 875 -17.03 22.84 5.21
N ILE A 876 -17.88 22.76 4.20
CA ILE A 876 -17.93 23.73 3.09
C ILE A 876 -19.01 24.76 3.40
N PHE A 877 -18.72 26.03 3.16
CA PHE A 877 -19.63 27.14 3.47
C PHE A 877 -19.45 28.28 2.47
N ALA A 878 -20.52 29.03 2.22
CA ALA A 878 -20.43 30.27 1.48
C ALA A 878 -19.96 31.42 2.40
N ARG A 879 -19.10 32.31 1.92
CA ARG A 879 -18.53 33.45 2.67
C ARG A 879 -18.70 34.77 1.91
N GLU A 880 -19.13 35.82 2.62
CA GLU A 880 -19.18 37.20 2.11
C GLU A 880 -17.76 37.80 2.03
N GLU A 881 -17.38 38.38 0.89
CA GLU A 881 -16.12 39.13 0.75
C GLU A 881 -16.29 40.45 -0.04
N GLY A 882 -15.43 41.44 0.24
CA GLY A 882 -15.45 42.76 -0.42
C GLY A 882 -16.29 43.82 0.29
N GLY A 883 -16.38 43.75 1.62
CA GLY A 883 -17.30 44.53 2.47
C GLY A 883 -17.44 46.01 2.08
N GLY A 884 -18.64 46.39 1.62
CA GLY A 884 -19.01 47.76 1.26
C GLY A 884 -19.23 47.99 -0.25
N HIS A 885 -18.82 47.06 -1.12
CA HIS A 885 -19.08 47.15 -2.56
C HIS A 885 -20.27 46.29 -3.00
N ASN A 886 -20.97 46.76 -4.04
CA ASN A 886 -22.22 46.19 -4.54
C ASN A 886 -22.04 45.93 -6.07
N PRO A 887 -22.35 44.72 -6.60
CA PRO A 887 -22.92 43.56 -5.93
C PRO A 887 -21.96 42.92 -4.90
N ILE A 888 -22.53 42.48 -3.78
CA ILE A 888 -21.84 41.62 -2.81
C ILE A 888 -21.51 40.29 -3.51
N LYS A 889 -20.26 39.83 -3.40
CA LYS A 889 -19.83 38.54 -3.93
C LYS A 889 -19.69 37.52 -2.81
N TYR A 890 -20.17 36.31 -3.09
CA TYR A 890 -20.02 35.16 -2.22
C TYR A 890 -19.06 34.16 -2.87
N PHE A 891 -18.20 33.59 -2.04
CA PHE A 891 -17.25 32.57 -2.46
C PHE A 891 -17.45 31.31 -1.61
N LEU A 892 -17.28 30.15 -2.23
CA LEU A 892 -17.23 28.89 -1.52
C LEU A 892 -15.88 28.77 -0.82
N TRP A 893 -15.92 28.41 0.46
CA TRP A 893 -14.77 28.14 1.30
C TRP A 893 -14.92 26.77 1.96
N ILE A 894 -13.80 26.07 2.13
CA ILE A 894 -13.73 24.84 2.92
C ILE A 894 -12.86 25.07 4.15
N MET A 895 -13.19 24.43 5.26
CA MET A 895 -12.37 24.40 6.47
C MET A 895 -12.48 23.03 7.17
N ASN A 896 -11.54 22.72 8.05
CA ASN A 896 -11.67 21.60 8.99
C ASN A 896 -12.72 21.92 10.08
N ILE A 897 -13.27 20.89 10.72
CA ILE A 897 -14.27 21.02 11.81
C ILE A 897 -13.74 21.65 13.11
N ASP A 898 -12.43 21.90 13.20
CA ASP A 898 -11.75 22.67 14.26
C ASP A 898 -11.56 24.16 13.89
N GLY A 899 -12.04 24.59 12.72
CA GLY A 899 -11.88 25.94 12.17
C GLY A 899 -10.61 26.19 11.37
N THR A 900 -9.69 25.22 11.33
CA THR A 900 -8.39 25.35 10.66
C THR A 900 -8.47 25.14 9.15
N ASN A 901 -7.39 25.47 8.44
CA ASN A 901 -7.22 25.21 7.00
C ASN A 901 -8.35 25.78 6.13
N GLN A 902 -8.73 27.05 6.38
CA GLN A 902 -9.70 27.76 5.56
C GLN A 902 -9.12 28.02 4.16
N VAL A 903 -9.70 27.41 3.11
CA VAL A 903 -9.28 27.56 1.71
C VAL A 903 -10.42 28.07 0.84
N LYS A 904 -10.15 29.09 0.04
CA LYS A 904 -11.08 29.69 -0.93
C LYS A 904 -11.11 28.87 -2.22
N LEU A 905 -12.30 28.54 -2.72
CA LEU A 905 -12.47 27.70 -3.91
C LEU A 905 -12.78 28.56 -5.16
N LEU A 906 -14.02 29.06 -5.28
CA LEU A 906 -14.47 29.94 -6.36
C LEU A 906 -15.71 30.76 -5.94
N GLU A 907 -16.19 31.63 -6.83
CA GLU A 907 -17.45 32.36 -6.67
C GLU A 907 -18.64 31.42 -6.81
N GLY A 908 -19.54 31.41 -5.81
CA GLY A 908 -20.68 30.50 -5.73
C GLY A 908 -21.41 30.57 -4.38
N LEU A 909 -22.58 29.95 -4.33
CA LEU A 909 -23.49 29.84 -3.18
C LEU A 909 -23.98 28.40 -3.02
N ASN A 910 -24.64 28.11 -1.89
CA ASN A 910 -25.36 26.87 -1.63
C ASN A 910 -24.55 25.60 -1.98
N PRO A 911 -23.38 25.40 -1.37
CA PRO A 911 -22.61 24.19 -1.60
C PRO A 911 -23.30 22.97 -0.99
N SER A 912 -23.31 21.85 -1.71
CA SER A 912 -23.64 20.55 -1.14
C SER A 912 -22.67 19.46 -1.62
N TRP A 913 -22.30 18.53 -0.74
CA TRP A 913 -21.26 17.53 -0.97
C TRP A 913 -21.86 16.14 -1.21
N SER A 914 -21.50 15.47 -2.32
CA SER A 914 -21.93 14.09 -2.54
C SER A 914 -21.23 13.15 -1.56
N MET A 915 -21.97 12.26 -0.87
CA MET A 915 -21.45 11.34 0.15
C MET A 915 -20.27 10.44 -0.32
N ASN A 916 -20.05 10.28 -1.62
CA ASN A 916 -18.86 9.62 -2.18
C ASN A 916 -17.57 10.48 -2.24
N GLY A 917 -17.60 11.73 -1.73
CA GLY A 917 -16.45 12.64 -1.66
C GLY A 917 -16.02 13.30 -2.98
N SER A 918 -16.50 12.83 -4.15
CA SER A 918 -15.94 13.17 -5.47
C SER A 918 -16.46 14.47 -6.11
N LYS A 919 -17.63 14.95 -5.68
CA LYS A 919 -18.33 16.10 -6.29
C LYS A 919 -18.90 17.05 -5.25
N ILE A 920 -19.00 18.31 -5.66
CA ILE A 920 -19.73 19.37 -4.95
C ILE A 920 -20.71 19.99 -5.95
N SER A 921 -22.01 20.02 -5.62
CA SER A 921 -22.96 20.90 -6.32
C SER A 921 -22.92 22.30 -5.70
N PHE A 922 -23.15 23.32 -6.51
CA PHE A 922 -23.27 24.70 -6.05
C PHE A 922 -24.04 25.55 -7.05
N ASP A 923 -24.59 26.66 -6.55
CA ASP A 923 -25.32 27.64 -7.35
C ASP A 923 -24.40 28.79 -7.76
N LYS A 924 -24.54 29.27 -9.00
CA LYS A 924 -23.90 30.51 -9.47
C LYS A 924 -24.75 31.19 -10.53
N GLU A 925 -24.99 32.50 -10.38
CA GLU A 925 -25.70 33.32 -11.38
C GLU A 925 -27.11 32.81 -11.76
N SER A 926 -27.76 32.06 -10.86
CA SER A 926 -29.06 31.36 -11.05
C SER A 926 -29.04 30.15 -12.01
N ASP A 927 -27.88 29.50 -12.12
CA ASP A 927 -27.68 28.17 -12.68
C ASP A 927 -26.94 27.26 -11.69
N VAL A 928 -27.15 25.95 -11.83
CA VAL A 928 -26.58 24.88 -11.01
C VAL A 928 -25.36 24.26 -11.70
N TYR A 929 -24.29 24.09 -10.92
CA TYR A 929 -23.01 23.55 -11.36
C TYR A 929 -22.59 22.38 -10.47
N VAL A 930 -21.81 21.46 -11.05
CA VAL A 930 -21.07 20.43 -10.31
C VAL A 930 -19.58 20.61 -10.56
N MET A 931 -18.82 20.81 -9.49
CA MET A 931 -17.38 20.63 -9.52
C MET A 931 -17.06 19.14 -9.39
N ILE A 932 -16.23 18.64 -10.30
CA ILE A 932 -15.60 17.32 -10.19
C ILE A 932 -14.20 17.54 -9.60
N LEU A 933 -13.97 17.02 -8.40
CA LEU A 933 -12.71 17.22 -7.68
C LEU A 933 -11.60 16.35 -8.30
N LYS A 934 -10.62 16.98 -8.97
CA LYS A 934 -9.28 16.37 -9.06
C LYS A 934 -8.65 16.41 -7.66
N PRO A 935 -7.88 15.39 -7.24
CA PRO A 935 -7.20 15.41 -5.92
C PRO A 935 -6.35 16.68 -5.73
N ASP A 936 -5.60 17.01 -6.78
CA ASP A 936 -4.60 18.08 -6.82
C ASP A 936 -5.20 19.52 -6.82
N ASN A 937 -6.47 19.71 -7.21
CA ASN A 937 -6.97 21.04 -7.60
C ASN A 937 -7.33 22.02 -6.46
N LEU A 938 -7.49 21.55 -5.22
CA LEU A 938 -7.99 22.39 -4.09
C LEU A 938 -7.27 22.15 -2.75
N GLY A 939 -6.07 21.57 -2.76
CA GLY A 939 -5.36 21.21 -1.52
C GLY A 939 -6.08 20.10 -0.71
N ILE A 940 -6.88 19.27 -1.39
CA ILE A 940 -7.62 18.15 -0.79
C ILE A 940 -6.82 16.88 -1.04
N GLN A 941 -6.11 16.36 -0.04
CA GLN A 941 -5.69 14.96 -0.11
C GLN A 941 -6.94 14.07 -0.02
N GLN A 942 -7.38 13.57 -1.17
CA GLN A 942 -8.54 12.70 -1.35
C GLN A 942 -8.15 11.22 -1.19
N PRO A 943 -8.88 10.45 -0.38
CA PRO A 943 -9.35 9.12 -0.77
C PRO A 943 -10.55 9.28 -1.74
N VAL A 944 -10.73 8.56 -2.86
CA VAL A 944 -9.96 7.49 -3.54
C VAL A 944 -10.24 7.59 -5.07
N LEU A 945 -9.88 6.59 -5.91
CA LEU A 945 -10.13 6.59 -7.36
C LEU A 945 -10.67 5.23 -7.84
N ALA A 946 -11.75 5.22 -8.64
CA ALA A 946 -12.51 4.03 -9.04
C ALA A 946 -12.53 3.79 -10.57
N GLN A 947 -12.20 2.58 -11.09
CA GLN A 947 -11.99 2.44 -12.54
C GLN A 947 -12.05 1.05 -13.24
N GLN A 948 -13.24 0.43 -13.26
CA GLN A 948 -13.76 -0.47 -14.32
C GLN A 948 -12.93 -1.70 -14.84
N ILE A 949 -13.56 -2.88 -14.77
CA ILE A 949 -13.10 -4.18 -15.31
C ILE A 949 -13.80 -4.51 -16.68
N LYS A 950 -13.32 -5.50 -17.46
CA LYS A 950 -13.80 -5.90 -18.82
C LYS A 950 -14.03 -7.44 -18.92
N PRO A 951 -14.79 -7.96 -19.91
CA PRO A 951 -15.13 -9.40 -19.92
C PRO A 951 -14.11 -10.35 -20.56
N ASN A 952 -14.00 -11.56 -20.01
CA ASN A 952 -13.01 -12.57 -20.41
C ASN A 952 -13.43 -13.38 -21.65
N ALA A 953 -12.73 -13.17 -22.77
CA ALA A 953 -13.04 -13.75 -24.09
C ALA A 953 -12.48 -15.16 -24.36
N THR A 954 -11.70 -15.77 -23.47
CA THR A 954 -10.97 -17.03 -23.73
C THR A 954 -11.91 -18.19 -24.04
N PHE A 955 -11.72 -18.84 -25.19
CA PHE A 955 -12.54 -19.99 -25.60
C PHE A 955 -12.20 -21.24 -24.78
N LYS A 956 -13.08 -21.63 -23.86
CA LYS A 956 -12.94 -22.79 -22.97
C LYS A 956 -14.28 -23.16 -22.36
N SER A 957 -14.49 -24.42 -21.97
CA SER A 957 -15.74 -24.81 -21.29
C SER A 957 -15.88 -24.11 -19.94
N GLY A 958 -17.00 -23.43 -19.72
CA GLY A 958 -17.46 -22.92 -18.42
C GLY A 958 -18.78 -23.58 -18.01
N GLU A 959 -19.61 -22.86 -17.26
CA GLU A 959 -20.92 -23.35 -16.84
C GLU A 959 -21.93 -23.46 -17.99
N VAL A 960 -22.69 -24.56 -18.02
CA VAL A 960 -23.78 -24.77 -18.98
C VAL A 960 -24.99 -25.31 -18.22
N TYR A 961 -26.04 -24.49 -18.09
CA TYR A 961 -27.27 -24.84 -17.38
C TYR A 961 -28.50 -24.17 -17.99
N SER A 962 -29.69 -24.51 -17.51
CA SER A 962 -30.95 -23.86 -17.91
C SER A 962 -31.70 -23.30 -16.71
N TYR A 963 -32.26 -22.09 -16.83
CA TYR A 963 -33.04 -21.42 -15.79
C TYR A 963 -34.24 -20.64 -16.37
N PRO A 964 -35.44 -20.69 -15.74
CA PRO A 964 -35.82 -21.59 -14.65
C PRO A 964 -35.85 -23.05 -15.09
N ASN A 965 -35.53 -23.96 -14.15
CA ASN A 965 -35.57 -25.41 -14.36
C ASN A 965 -36.01 -26.12 -13.06
N PRO A 966 -37.16 -26.82 -13.04
CA PRO A 966 -38.12 -26.91 -14.13
C PRO A 966 -38.77 -25.55 -14.44
N ALA A 967 -38.97 -25.27 -15.73
CA ALA A 967 -39.71 -24.12 -16.20
C ALA A 967 -41.22 -24.34 -15.96
N LYS A 968 -41.90 -23.34 -15.40
CA LYS A 968 -43.28 -23.45 -14.90
C LYS A 968 -44.24 -22.50 -15.59
N ASN A 969 -45.49 -22.94 -15.75
CA ASN A 969 -46.64 -22.13 -16.18
C ASN A 969 -46.38 -21.43 -17.54
N GLY A 970 -45.69 -22.10 -18.47
CA GLY A 970 -45.41 -21.58 -19.81
C GLY A 970 -44.35 -20.46 -19.90
N LYS A 971 -43.64 -20.12 -18.82
CA LYS A 971 -42.52 -19.17 -18.87
C LYS A 971 -41.34 -19.76 -19.64
N THR A 972 -40.75 -18.99 -20.56
CA THR A 972 -39.53 -19.33 -21.30
C THR A 972 -38.41 -19.81 -20.37
N SER A 973 -37.66 -20.83 -20.79
CA SER A 973 -36.43 -21.27 -20.11
C SER A 973 -35.23 -20.74 -20.90
N LYS A 974 -34.32 -20.01 -20.23
CA LYS A 974 -33.03 -19.65 -20.82
C LYS A 974 -32.04 -20.79 -20.62
N ILE A 975 -31.28 -21.11 -21.64
CA ILE A 975 -30.06 -21.93 -21.54
C ILE A 975 -28.88 -20.95 -21.53
N HIS A 976 -28.05 -21.07 -20.50
CA HIS A 976 -26.83 -20.30 -20.28
C HIS A 976 -25.63 -21.14 -20.70
N ILE A 977 -24.73 -20.57 -21.50
CA ILE A 977 -23.57 -21.27 -22.06
C ILE A 977 -22.33 -20.38 -21.93
N GLU A 978 -21.53 -20.59 -20.89
CA GLU A 978 -20.21 -19.97 -20.79
C GLU A 978 -19.20 -20.76 -21.62
N CYS A 979 -18.73 -20.17 -22.71
CA CYS A 979 -17.65 -20.76 -23.51
C CYS A 979 -16.59 -19.75 -23.99
N GLY A 980 -16.62 -18.51 -23.50
CA GLY A 980 -15.84 -17.40 -24.06
C GLY A 980 -16.39 -16.96 -25.42
N ILE A 981 -15.54 -16.39 -26.29
CA ILE A 981 -15.93 -16.09 -27.67
C ILE A 981 -15.70 -17.34 -28.53
N ALA A 982 -16.80 -17.97 -28.93
CA ALA A 982 -16.85 -19.00 -29.97
C ALA A 982 -17.02 -18.36 -31.35
N ASP A 983 -16.65 -19.08 -32.41
CA ASP A 983 -17.02 -18.65 -33.77
C ASP A 983 -18.48 -19.07 -34.07
N LYS A 984 -18.92 -20.17 -33.45
CA LYS A 984 -20.28 -20.72 -33.54
C LYS A 984 -20.63 -21.55 -32.30
N VAL A 985 -21.89 -21.53 -31.88
CA VAL A 985 -22.47 -22.48 -30.91
C VAL A 985 -23.74 -23.13 -31.48
N ASP A 986 -23.75 -24.46 -31.60
CA ASP A 986 -24.95 -25.27 -31.85
C ASP A 986 -25.65 -25.61 -30.53
N PHE A 987 -26.99 -25.62 -30.54
CA PHE A 987 -27.83 -26.08 -29.43
C PHE A 987 -28.99 -26.95 -29.95
N ASP A 988 -28.95 -28.23 -29.63
CA ASP A 988 -29.96 -29.24 -30.00
C ASP A 988 -30.78 -29.66 -28.78
N ILE A 989 -32.08 -29.90 -28.94
CA ILE A 989 -32.96 -30.49 -27.90
C ILE A 989 -33.66 -31.74 -28.44
N TYR A 990 -33.69 -32.78 -27.60
CA TYR A 990 -34.30 -34.07 -27.85
C TYR A 990 -35.33 -34.40 -26.76
N ASP A 991 -36.34 -35.20 -27.12
CA ASP A 991 -37.24 -35.83 -26.16
C ASP A 991 -36.63 -37.10 -25.52
N THR A 992 -37.40 -37.77 -24.65
CA THR A 992 -36.96 -39.01 -23.98
C THR A 992 -36.91 -40.25 -24.89
N ALA A 993 -37.46 -40.17 -26.11
CA ALA A 993 -37.30 -41.21 -27.14
C ALA A 993 -36.06 -40.96 -28.02
N GLY A 994 -35.37 -39.82 -27.85
CA GLY A 994 -34.22 -39.41 -28.66
C GLY A 994 -34.60 -38.71 -29.97
N GLN A 995 -35.87 -38.34 -30.16
CA GLN A 995 -36.27 -37.53 -31.31
C GLN A 995 -35.87 -36.08 -31.07
N MET A 996 -35.14 -35.48 -32.03
CA MET A 996 -34.84 -34.04 -32.01
C MET A 996 -36.13 -33.25 -32.19
N ILE A 997 -36.39 -32.31 -31.28
CA ILE A 997 -37.58 -31.44 -31.27
C ILE A 997 -37.26 -29.96 -31.51
N HIS A 998 -36.00 -29.57 -31.32
CA HIS A 998 -35.51 -28.21 -31.55
C HIS A 998 -34.01 -28.25 -31.88
N SER A 999 -33.55 -27.35 -32.73
CA SER A 999 -32.14 -27.08 -32.99
C SER A 999 -32.00 -25.63 -33.40
N THR A 1000 -30.93 -24.97 -32.94
CA THR A 1000 -30.57 -23.61 -33.30
C THR A 1000 -29.06 -23.44 -33.32
N GLU A 1001 -28.62 -22.45 -34.09
CA GLU A 1001 -27.23 -22.01 -34.20
C GLU A 1001 -27.12 -20.59 -33.63
N MET A 1002 -26.00 -20.28 -32.97
CA MET A 1002 -25.65 -18.92 -32.51
C MET A 1002 -24.28 -18.55 -33.06
N ILE A 1003 -24.21 -17.45 -33.82
CA ILE A 1003 -22.98 -16.89 -34.39
C ILE A 1003 -22.87 -15.43 -33.91
N GLY A 1004 -21.67 -15.02 -33.52
CA GLY A 1004 -21.35 -13.65 -33.12
C GLY A 1004 -20.91 -13.49 -31.66
N MET A 1005 -20.89 -12.24 -31.20
CA MET A 1005 -20.46 -11.88 -29.84
C MET A 1005 -21.44 -12.37 -28.77
N PRO A 1006 -20.97 -13.05 -27.70
CA PRO A 1006 -21.78 -13.42 -26.55
C PRO A 1006 -22.16 -12.22 -25.67
N ASN A 1007 -23.17 -12.41 -24.82
CA ASN A 1007 -23.60 -11.42 -23.83
C ASN A 1007 -22.56 -11.26 -22.71
N VAL A 1008 -22.50 -10.05 -22.14
CA VAL A 1008 -21.76 -9.77 -20.91
C VAL A 1008 -22.67 -9.95 -19.71
N ILE A 1009 -22.29 -10.83 -18.78
CA ILE A 1009 -23.02 -11.06 -17.53
C ILE A 1009 -22.24 -10.54 -16.31
N TRP A 1010 -22.85 -10.62 -15.13
CA TRP A 1010 -22.24 -10.30 -13.84
C TRP A 1010 -20.91 -11.04 -13.64
N GLU A 1011 -20.01 -10.48 -12.83
CA GLU A 1011 -18.58 -10.85 -12.75
C GLU A 1011 -17.76 -10.67 -14.05
N ASN A 1012 -18.27 -10.00 -15.10
CA ASN A 1012 -17.56 -9.80 -16.37
C ASN A 1012 -17.19 -11.13 -17.07
N LYS A 1013 -18.15 -12.04 -17.19
CA LYS A 1013 -18.05 -13.24 -18.03
C LYS A 1013 -18.77 -13.04 -19.36
N TYR A 1014 -18.30 -13.75 -20.40
CA TYR A 1014 -18.98 -13.85 -21.69
C TYR A 1014 -19.79 -15.16 -21.76
N ALA A 1015 -21.09 -15.04 -22.04
CA ALA A 1015 -22.00 -16.18 -22.14
C ALA A 1015 -22.98 -16.05 -23.33
N TYR A 1016 -23.28 -17.17 -23.97
CA TYR A 1016 -24.40 -17.26 -24.91
C TYR A 1016 -25.66 -17.65 -24.14
N GLU A 1017 -26.67 -16.77 -24.16
CA GLU A 1017 -28.00 -17.08 -23.63
C GLU A 1017 -28.96 -17.41 -24.78
N TYR A 1018 -29.57 -18.59 -24.77
CA TYR A 1018 -30.67 -18.92 -25.68
C TYR A 1018 -31.99 -19.07 -24.91
N ALA A 1019 -32.99 -18.24 -25.24
CA ALA A 1019 -34.33 -18.33 -24.64
C ALA A 1019 -35.22 -19.27 -25.47
N TRP A 1020 -35.48 -20.47 -24.96
CA TRP A 1020 -36.35 -21.43 -25.63
C TRP A 1020 -37.83 -21.15 -25.30
N ASP A 1021 -38.66 -20.97 -26.34
CA ASP A 1021 -40.11 -20.87 -26.18
C ASP A 1021 -40.74 -22.24 -25.95
N ILE A 1022 -41.29 -22.41 -24.74
CA ILE A 1022 -41.96 -23.63 -24.30
C ILE A 1022 -43.48 -23.50 -24.33
N SER A 1023 -44.03 -22.39 -24.83
CA SER A 1023 -45.48 -22.11 -24.90
C SER A 1023 -46.29 -23.26 -25.51
N ASN A 1024 -45.74 -23.91 -26.55
CA ASN A 1024 -46.37 -25.03 -27.26
C ASN A 1024 -45.77 -26.41 -26.94
N ILE A 1025 -44.75 -26.50 -26.07
CA ILE A 1025 -44.10 -27.77 -25.68
C ILE A 1025 -44.92 -28.48 -24.59
N ALA A 1026 -44.85 -29.81 -24.51
CA ALA A 1026 -45.57 -30.59 -23.50
C ALA A 1026 -44.86 -30.59 -22.14
N SER A 1027 -45.59 -30.90 -21.06
CA SER A 1027 -44.96 -31.16 -19.75
C SER A 1027 -44.13 -32.45 -19.81
N GLY A 1028 -42.88 -32.40 -19.36
CA GLY A 1028 -41.94 -33.51 -19.52
C GLY A 1028 -40.51 -33.13 -19.14
N VAL A 1029 -39.56 -34.02 -19.44
CA VAL A 1029 -38.12 -33.75 -19.31
C VAL A 1029 -37.47 -33.91 -20.68
N TYR A 1030 -36.75 -32.90 -21.11
CA TYR A 1030 -36.07 -32.85 -22.40
C TYR A 1030 -34.56 -32.81 -22.18
N VAL A 1031 -33.79 -33.44 -23.08
CA VAL A 1031 -32.33 -33.48 -23.04
C VAL A 1031 -31.79 -32.53 -24.08
N TYR A 1032 -30.82 -31.69 -23.72
CA TYR A 1032 -30.17 -30.79 -24.67
C TYR A 1032 -28.68 -31.07 -24.81
N ILE A 1033 -28.15 -30.78 -25.99
CA ILE A 1033 -26.72 -30.90 -26.35
C ILE A 1033 -26.25 -29.55 -26.90
N VAL A 1034 -25.24 -28.98 -26.27
CA VAL A 1034 -24.52 -27.79 -26.74
C VAL A 1034 -23.22 -28.23 -27.40
N LYS A 1035 -22.88 -27.62 -28.53
CA LYS A 1035 -21.55 -27.75 -29.17
C LYS A 1035 -21.01 -26.36 -29.49
N ALA A 1036 -19.96 -25.90 -28.81
CA ALA A 1036 -19.27 -24.67 -29.15
C ALA A 1036 -18.02 -24.98 -29.98
N LEU A 1037 -17.81 -24.19 -31.05
CA LEU A 1037 -16.82 -24.41 -32.09
C LEU A 1037 -15.98 -23.14 -32.29
N LYS A 1038 -14.69 -23.33 -32.56
CA LYS A 1038 -13.74 -22.27 -32.90
C LYS A 1038 -12.62 -22.82 -33.77
N GLU A 1039 -12.17 -22.05 -34.75
CA GLU A 1039 -11.13 -22.47 -35.69
C GLU A 1039 -9.79 -22.71 -34.97
N GLY A 1040 -9.13 -23.84 -35.28
CA GLY A 1040 -7.89 -24.29 -34.64
C GLY A 1040 -8.04 -24.88 -33.23
N GLU A 1041 -9.19 -24.71 -32.59
CA GLU A 1041 -9.44 -25.14 -31.21
C GLU A 1041 -10.25 -26.45 -31.11
N LYS A 1042 -10.25 -27.06 -29.92
CA LYS A 1042 -11.02 -28.29 -29.66
C LYS A 1042 -12.48 -27.95 -29.34
N GLU A 1043 -13.40 -28.56 -30.10
CA GLU A 1043 -14.85 -28.47 -29.87
C GLU A 1043 -15.25 -28.76 -28.42
N ILE A 1044 -16.02 -27.84 -27.83
CA ILE A 1044 -16.58 -27.96 -26.49
C ILE A 1044 -17.97 -28.60 -26.62
N LYS A 1045 -18.23 -29.68 -25.88
CA LYS A 1045 -19.54 -30.34 -25.82
C LYS A 1045 -20.08 -30.39 -24.40
N ALA A 1046 -21.33 -29.97 -24.20
CA ALA A 1046 -22.05 -30.09 -22.94
C ALA A 1046 -23.43 -30.71 -23.14
N ILE A 1047 -23.94 -31.43 -22.15
CA ILE A 1047 -25.25 -32.11 -22.20
C ILE A 1047 -25.99 -31.81 -20.90
N GLY A 1048 -27.25 -31.38 -21.00
CA GLY A 1048 -28.09 -31.04 -19.85
C GLY A 1048 -29.54 -31.47 -20.01
N LYS A 1049 -30.39 -31.08 -19.06
CA LYS A 1049 -31.82 -31.46 -19.01
C LYS A 1049 -32.69 -30.28 -18.61
N ILE A 1050 -33.81 -30.08 -19.32
CA ILE A 1050 -34.84 -29.08 -19.03
C ILE A 1050 -36.12 -29.81 -18.62
N GLY A 1051 -36.61 -29.57 -17.40
CA GLY A 1051 -37.95 -29.96 -17.00
C GLY A 1051 -38.97 -28.88 -17.39
N ILE A 1052 -40.11 -29.29 -17.97
CA ILE A 1052 -41.23 -28.41 -18.29
C ILE A 1052 -42.47 -28.87 -17.52
N ILE A 1053 -43.11 -27.91 -16.83
CA ILE A 1053 -44.35 -28.12 -16.08
C ILE A 1053 -45.32 -27.00 -16.48
N LYS A 1054 -46.32 -27.32 -17.29
CA LYS A 1054 -47.48 -26.47 -17.53
C LYS A 1054 -48.46 -26.53 -16.36
#